data_AF-A0A6A3B1P8-F1
#
_entry.id   AF-A0A6A3B1P8-F1
#
_cell.length_a   1.000
_cell.length_b   1.000
_cell.length_c   1.000
_cell.angle_alpha   90.00
_cell.angle_beta   90.00
_cell.angle_gamma   90.00
#
_symmetry.space_group_name_H-M   'P 1'
#
loop_
_entity.id
_entity.type
_entity.pdbx_description
1 polymer ?
#
loop_
_entity_poly.entity_id
_entity_poly.type
_entity_poly.pdbx_seq_one_letter_code
_entity_poly.pdbx_strand_id
1 'polypeptide(L)'
;MADTKPLLPAASDSDSSSETVSPINRLKPIKVYLTIFFGLLAAGLFAALLIGNHRSGSAHLRGNQNGSLASFASQKLKPQPLRPVSRGPAQGVSEKTSGIWANVPRDILPEPWNSSMLVWQRTAFHFQPEKNWMNVNIAKTHATGPLFYNDWYHFFYQYNPIGAVWGNIVWGHAVSKDLINWFHLPLAMVADQWYDKDGVWTGSATILPDGKVVMLYTGSTAEAVQVQNLAYPANLSDPLLIKWVKYEGNPVLVPPPGIHKKDFRDPTTAWMTSEGKWRITIGSKINKTGISLVYDTKDFINYEMLPGVLHSVPGTGMWECVDFFPVSITGKKGLDTSVNGPEVKHVVKVSLDDDRHDYYAIGTYHEINGSWIPDEPEIDLGIGIRYDYGIFYASKTFYDQNKNRRILWGWIGETDSEVVDMEKGWASLQAIPRTILFDNKTGTNLLQWPVEETDNLRLNNTEFNKVSVETGSVVPLDVGPASQLDIIAEFDVDEEALKKANEVHVPFSCKTSGGAAERGALGPFGLLVLADESLSEQTPVYFYIAKGSDGKLNTFLCNDLSRSSKASDVDKQIFGNYVPVLEGEKLSLRILEDCSSNKYEARDAKFKFWKPLVSTALAATMIVFGGETSSMAELNKFEAEARGEFGIGSAAQFGSADLKKAVHVNENFRRANFTSADMRESDFSGSTFNGAYLEKAVAYKANFTGADLSDTLMDRMVLNEANLTNAVLVRSVLTRSDLGGALIEGADFSDAVIDLPQKQALCKYANGRNSITGVSTRASLGCGNSRRNAYGSPSSPLLSAPPQKLLDRDGFCDQDTGLCEAK
;
A
#
# COMPACT_ATOMS: atom_id res chain seq x y z
N MET A 1 65.19 6.85 51.46
CA MET A 1 65.35 6.05 50.23
C MET A 1 63.96 5.85 49.68
N ALA A 2 63.58 6.22 48.48
CA ALA A 2 64.16 7.06 47.44
C ALA A 2 62.96 7.26 46.51
N ASP A 3 62.17 8.30 46.78
CA ASP A 3 60.97 8.63 46.01
C ASP A 3 61.38 9.55 44.85
N THR A 4 60.99 9.19 43.64
CA THR A 4 61.33 9.92 42.41
C THR A 4 60.19 9.84 41.39
N LYS A 5 59.35 10.90 41.37
CA LYS A 5 59.12 11.85 40.23
C LYS A 5 58.81 11.27 38.82
N PRO A 6 58.41 12.08 37.80
CA PRO A 6 57.58 13.31 37.73
C PRO A 6 56.59 13.26 36.50
N LEU A 7 55.83 14.26 36.05
CA LEU A 7 55.23 15.48 36.64
C LEU A 7 53.98 15.94 35.85
N LEU A 8 53.19 16.69 36.61
CA LEU A 8 52.02 17.55 36.36
C LEU A 8 52.09 18.62 35.23
N PRO A 9 50.96 19.37 35.01
CA PRO A 9 50.83 20.43 34.00
C PRO A 9 50.97 21.87 34.58
N ALA A 10 50.59 22.84 33.73
CA ALA A 10 50.08 24.20 34.02
C ALA A 10 51.08 25.38 34.13
N ALA A 11 50.52 26.57 33.83
CA ALA A 11 51.02 27.94 34.06
C ALA A 11 52.25 28.39 33.22
N SER A 12 52.46 29.68 32.90
CA SER A 12 51.59 30.89 32.87
C SER A 12 52.38 32.06 32.23
N ASP A 13 51.71 33.20 32.01
CA ASP A 13 52.31 34.55 31.87
C ASP A 13 53.16 34.81 30.60
N SER A 14 53.41 36.05 30.14
CA SER A 14 53.08 37.39 30.67
C SER A 14 52.80 38.40 29.52
N ASP A 15 52.43 39.62 29.93
CA ASP A 15 52.63 40.90 29.21
C ASP A 15 51.76 41.26 27.98
N SER A 16 51.29 42.50 27.80
CA SER A 16 51.43 43.71 28.64
C SER A 16 50.27 44.71 28.45
N SER A 17 50.11 45.56 29.47
CA SER A 17 49.51 46.92 29.49
C SER A 17 49.49 47.69 28.15
N SER A 18 48.56 48.63 27.90
CA SER A 18 48.13 49.70 28.84
C SER A 18 46.79 50.39 28.52
N GLU A 19 46.03 50.74 29.57
CA GLU A 19 45.43 52.06 29.87
C GLU A 19 45.09 53.01 28.69
N THR A 20 43.89 53.59 28.48
CA THR A 20 42.81 54.13 29.37
C THR A 20 41.45 54.12 28.59
N VAL A 21 40.28 54.63 28.99
CA VAL A 21 39.80 55.50 30.10
C VAL A 21 38.42 55.01 30.61
N SER A 22 38.09 55.36 31.85
CA SER A 22 36.81 55.15 32.58
C SER A 22 35.73 56.24 32.22
N PRO A 23 34.51 56.33 32.84
CA PRO A 23 33.97 55.57 33.97
C PRO A 23 32.44 55.20 34.03
N ILE A 24 32.16 53.99 34.54
CA ILE A 24 31.32 53.68 35.73
C ILE A 24 29.79 54.02 35.76
N ASN A 25 28.99 52.94 35.79
CA ASN A 25 27.74 52.65 36.53
C ASN A 25 26.55 53.64 36.58
N ARG A 26 25.35 53.12 36.26
CA ARG A 26 24.37 52.62 37.27
C ARG A 26 23.11 51.96 36.66
N LEU A 27 22.65 50.87 37.28
CA LEU A 27 21.39 50.18 36.98
C LEU A 27 20.14 51.00 37.35
N LYS A 28 19.08 50.93 36.53
CA LYS A 28 17.67 51.24 36.88
C LYS A 28 16.69 50.28 36.15
N PRO A 29 15.46 50.07 36.65
CA PRO A 29 14.69 48.86 36.36
C PRO A 29 13.65 48.98 35.24
N ILE A 30 13.51 47.91 34.44
CA ILE A 30 12.43 47.74 33.46
C ILE A 30 11.15 47.28 34.19
N LYS A 31 10.36 48.24 34.69
CA LYS A 31 9.01 47.99 35.25
C LYS A 31 7.91 48.93 34.72
N VAL A 32 8.22 49.76 33.72
CA VAL A 32 7.29 50.78 33.17
C VAL A 32 6.65 50.35 31.84
N TYR A 33 7.27 49.43 31.09
CA TYR A 33 6.78 49.03 29.76
C TYR A 33 5.65 47.99 29.78
N LEU A 34 5.51 47.17 30.85
CA LEU A 34 4.45 46.15 30.92
C LEU A 34 3.04 46.73 31.14
N THR A 35 2.91 47.86 31.84
CA THR A 35 1.60 48.47 32.15
C THR A 35 0.99 49.22 30.97
N ILE A 36 1.79 49.72 30.04
CA ILE A 36 1.30 50.43 28.84
C ILE A 36 0.72 49.44 27.82
N PHE A 37 1.33 48.26 27.67
CA PHE A 37 0.89 47.26 26.70
C PHE A 37 -0.46 46.62 27.06
N PHE A 38 -0.70 46.34 28.35
CA PHE A 38 -1.99 45.80 28.81
C PHE A 38 -3.14 46.84 28.80
N GLY A 39 -2.84 48.14 28.93
CA GLY A 39 -3.86 49.19 28.88
C GLY A 39 -4.53 49.35 27.51
N LEU A 40 -3.77 49.19 26.42
CA LEU A 40 -4.29 49.31 25.05
C LEU A 40 -5.16 48.10 24.64
N LEU A 41 -4.84 46.90 25.12
CA LEU A 41 -5.62 45.69 24.83
C LEU A 41 -7.03 45.75 25.44
N ALA A 42 -7.16 46.31 26.65
CA ALA A 42 -8.43 46.45 27.35
C ALA A 42 -9.38 47.46 26.68
N ALA A 43 -8.85 48.53 26.10
CA ALA A 43 -9.66 49.55 25.40
C ALA A 43 -10.30 49.00 24.11
N GLY A 44 -9.60 48.15 23.36
CA GLY A 44 -10.13 47.52 22.14
C GLY A 44 -11.30 46.57 22.41
N LEU A 45 -11.21 45.78 23.48
CA LEU A 45 -12.27 44.86 23.90
C LEU A 45 -13.55 45.57 24.36
N PHE A 46 -13.44 46.76 24.97
CA PHE A 46 -14.61 47.53 25.41
C PHE A 46 -15.37 48.19 24.24
N ALA A 47 -14.68 48.59 23.17
CA ALA A 47 -15.30 49.17 21.99
C ALA A 47 -16.14 48.14 21.19
N ALA A 48 -15.66 46.89 21.10
CA ALA A 48 -16.39 45.81 20.42
C ALA A 48 -17.72 45.46 21.10
N LEU A 49 -17.77 45.51 22.44
CA LEU A 49 -18.97 45.22 23.24
C LEU A 49 -20.06 46.32 23.13
N LEU A 50 -19.70 47.56 22.78
CA LEU A 50 -20.66 48.66 22.64
C LEU A 50 -21.36 48.68 21.28
N ILE A 51 -20.78 48.08 20.24
CA ILE A 51 -21.39 47.99 18.90
C ILE A 51 -22.34 46.79 18.79
N GLY A 52 -22.07 45.70 19.52
CA GLY A 52 -22.88 44.47 19.48
C GLY A 52 -24.25 44.54 20.18
N ASN A 53 -24.53 45.57 20.99
CA ASN A 53 -25.67 45.57 21.92
C ASN A 53 -26.85 46.49 21.51
N HIS A 54 -26.81 47.12 20.33
CA HIS A 54 -27.87 48.03 19.87
C HIS A 54 -28.76 47.43 18.77
N ARG A 55 -29.62 46.46 19.13
CA ARG A 55 -30.92 46.19 18.47
C ARG A 55 -31.76 45.15 19.24
N SER A 56 -32.45 45.60 20.30
CA SER A 56 -33.60 44.89 20.87
C SER A 56 -34.55 45.87 21.57
N GLY A 57 -35.86 45.61 21.46
CA GLY A 57 -36.95 46.42 22.02
C GLY A 57 -37.39 47.59 21.14
N SER A 58 -38.68 47.92 20.99
CA SER A 58 -39.89 47.31 21.57
C SER A 58 -41.14 47.75 20.77
N ALA A 59 -42.15 46.87 20.61
CA ALA A 59 -43.51 47.27 20.20
C ALA A 59 -44.59 46.26 20.63
N HIS A 60 -45.22 46.54 21.78
CA HIS A 60 -46.59 46.25 22.20
C HIS A 60 -47.25 44.85 22.09
N LEU A 61 -47.69 44.40 23.26
CA LEU A 61 -48.77 43.42 23.49
C LEU A 61 -50.14 43.92 23.01
N ARG A 62 -50.87 43.06 22.28
CA ARG A 62 -52.34 42.88 22.37
C ARG A 62 -52.67 41.45 21.95
N GLY A 63 -53.40 40.71 22.79
CA GLY A 63 -53.64 39.28 22.58
C GLY A 63 -55.06 38.96 22.13
N ASN A 64 -55.32 37.67 21.89
CA ASN A 64 -56.55 37.02 22.34
C ASN A 64 -56.38 35.49 22.43
N GLN A 65 -57.20 34.83 23.24
CA GLN A 65 -57.21 33.37 23.40
C GLN A 65 -58.18 32.67 22.41
N ASN A 66 -58.10 31.34 22.38
CA ASN A 66 -59.07 30.36 21.84
C ASN A 66 -59.03 30.03 20.32
N GLY A 67 -58.20 29.05 19.97
CA GLY A 67 -58.67 27.71 19.57
C GLY A 67 -59.24 27.46 18.17
N SER A 68 -58.47 26.74 17.33
CA SER A 68 -58.98 25.62 16.51
C SER A 68 -57.81 24.78 15.95
N LEU A 69 -58.09 23.54 15.54
CA LEU A 69 -57.12 22.48 15.26
C LEU A 69 -56.30 22.67 13.96
N ALA A 70 -54.99 22.39 14.11
CA ALA A 70 -54.13 21.59 13.23
C ALA A 70 -54.27 21.66 11.68
N SER A 71 -53.19 22.13 11.04
CA SER A 71 -52.58 21.41 9.91
C SER A 71 -51.05 21.47 10.03
N PHE A 72 -50.37 20.35 9.83
CA PHE A 72 -48.90 20.27 9.95
C PHE A 72 -48.24 20.72 8.63
N ALA A 73 -47.68 21.93 8.62
CA ALA A 73 -46.75 22.36 7.57
C ALA A 73 -45.31 22.01 7.99
N SER A 74 -44.68 21.10 7.26
CA SER A 74 -43.29 20.68 7.51
C SER A 74 -42.32 21.84 7.35
N GLN A 75 -41.61 22.21 8.42
CA GLN A 75 -40.46 23.11 8.32
C GLN A 75 -39.30 22.37 7.64
N LYS A 76 -38.92 22.82 6.45
CA LYS A 76 -37.64 22.44 5.83
C LYS A 76 -36.49 22.89 6.73
N LEU A 77 -35.96 21.96 7.52
CA LEU A 77 -34.63 22.08 8.12
C LEU A 77 -33.62 22.35 7.00
N LYS A 78 -32.85 23.43 7.13
CA LYS A 78 -31.65 23.62 6.30
C LYS A 78 -30.67 22.48 6.64
N PRO A 79 -30.04 21.82 5.64
CA PRO A 79 -28.98 20.87 5.94
C PRO A 79 -27.85 21.59 6.67
N GLN A 80 -27.51 21.16 7.88
CA GLN A 80 -26.19 21.43 8.43
C GLN A 80 -25.23 20.44 7.77
N PRO A 81 -24.12 20.87 7.14
CA PRO A 81 -23.10 19.95 6.69
C PRO A 81 -22.50 19.26 7.92
N LEU A 82 -22.71 17.94 8.00
CA LEU A 82 -22.13 17.10 9.03
C LEU A 82 -20.62 17.08 8.82
N ARG A 83 -19.86 17.84 9.62
CA ARG A 83 -18.44 17.55 9.78
C ARG A 83 -18.33 16.15 10.39
N PRO A 84 -17.50 15.24 9.83
CA PRO A 84 -17.13 14.03 10.54
C PRO A 84 -16.48 14.42 11.87
N VAL A 85 -16.76 13.65 12.92
CA VAL A 85 -16.16 13.85 14.24
C VAL A 85 -14.67 13.58 14.14
N SER A 86 -13.86 14.45 14.75
CA SER A 86 -12.42 14.27 14.98
C SER A 86 -12.11 12.86 15.51
N ARG A 87 -11.24 12.13 14.83
CA ARG A 87 -10.87 10.73 15.11
C ARG A 87 -9.36 10.59 15.06
N GLY A 88 -8.77 10.03 16.11
CA GLY A 88 -7.32 9.85 16.18
C GLY A 88 -6.62 10.66 17.28
N PRO A 89 -6.84 11.98 17.44
CA PRO A 89 -6.13 12.79 18.44
C PRO A 89 -6.35 12.31 19.87
N ALA A 90 -7.56 11.81 20.16
CA ALA A 90 -7.88 11.15 21.42
C ALA A 90 -6.96 9.94 21.71
N GLN A 91 -6.46 9.26 20.69
CA GLN A 91 -5.55 8.12 20.77
C GLN A 91 -4.07 8.50 20.49
N GLY A 92 -3.76 9.79 20.34
CA GLY A 92 -2.40 10.29 20.06
C GLY A 92 -1.93 9.98 18.65
N VAL A 93 -2.82 10.17 17.67
CA VAL A 93 -2.58 10.15 16.22
C VAL A 93 -3.20 11.44 15.68
N SER A 94 -2.61 12.15 14.72
CA SER A 94 -3.21 13.42 14.26
C SER A 94 -4.44 13.21 13.37
N GLU A 95 -5.18 14.30 13.12
CA GLU A 95 -6.37 14.27 12.25
C GLU A 95 -6.05 13.91 10.80
N LYS A 96 -7.02 13.26 10.16
CA LYS A 96 -7.08 13.17 8.70
C LYS A 96 -7.64 14.46 8.11
N THR A 97 -6.83 15.52 8.18
CA THR A 97 -6.97 16.66 7.29
C THR A 97 -5.77 16.71 6.38
N SER A 98 -5.96 16.34 5.11
CA SER A 98 -5.20 16.97 4.02
C SER A 98 -5.23 18.49 4.26
N GLY A 99 -4.07 19.15 4.20
CA GLY A 99 -3.80 20.44 4.86
C GLY A 99 -4.73 21.60 4.45
N ILE A 100 -5.49 21.39 3.38
CA ILE A 100 -6.55 22.22 2.82
C ILE A 100 -7.68 22.48 3.84
N TRP A 101 -8.21 21.45 4.51
CA TRP A 101 -9.49 21.57 5.26
C TRP A 101 -9.39 22.25 6.63
N ALA A 102 -8.17 22.51 7.12
CA ALA A 102 -7.97 23.33 8.32
C ALA A 102 -8.28 24.81 8.08
N ASN A 103 -8.09 25.31 6.84
CA ASN A 103 -8.16 26.74 6.50
C ASN A 103 -9.08 27.09 5.30
N VAL A 104 -9.73 26.12 4.66
CA VAL A 104 -10.63 26.40 3.52
C VAL A 104 -11.89 27.20 3.94
N PRO A 105 -12.25 28.27 3.18
CA PRO A 105 -13.51 29.00 3.37
C PRO A 105 -14.75 28.12 3.17
N ARG A 106 -15.85 28.47 3.86
CA ARG A 106 -17.13 27.73 3.85
C ARG A 106 -17.89 27.73 2.50
N ASP A 107 -17.33 28.36 1.48
CA ASP A 107 -18.02 28.70 0.23
C ASP A 107 -17.53 27.86 -0.97
N ILE A 108 -16.62 26.90 -0.76
CA ILE A 108 -16.29 25.90 -1.79
C ILE A 108 -17.47 24.94 -1.95
N LEU A 109 -18.03 24.89 -3.16
CA LEU A 109 -19.05 23.92 -3.54
C LEU A 109 -18.37 22.56 -3.78
N PRO A 110 -18.82 21.47 -3.12
CA PRO A 110 -18.34 20.13 -3.45
C PRO A 110 -18.58 19.81 -4.93
N GLU A 111 -17.63 19.14 -5.57
CA GLU A 111 -17.82 18.66 -6.94
C GLU A 111 -18.98 17.62 -6.96
N PRO A 112 -19.88 17.64 -7.95
CA PRO A 112 -20.96 16.66 -8.06
C PRO A 112 -20.42 15.31 -8.59
N TRP A 113 -19.70 14.60 -7.73
CA TRP A 113 -19.20 13.24 -7.98
C TRP A 113 -20.32 12.30 -8.42
N ASN A 114 -20.05 11.49 -9.45
CA ASN A 114 -20.98 10.47 -9.93
C ASN A 114 -20.35 9.08 -9.86
N SER A 115 -21.18 8.04 -9.86
CA SER A 115 -20.75 6.65 -9.69
C SER A 115 -19.72 6.17 -10.71
N SER A 116 -19.70 6.71 -11.93
CA SER A 116 -18.70 6.36 -12.93
C SER A 116 -17.32 6.92 -12.58
N MET A 117 -17.25 8.17 -12.12
CA MET A 117 -16.01 8.81 -11.64
C MET A 117 -15.45 8.05 -10.44
N LEU A 118 -16.29 7.76 -9.43
CA LEU A 118 -15.87 7.10 -8.20
C LEU A 118 -15.37 5.66 -8.40
N VAL A 119 -15.89 4.94 -9.41
CA VAL A 119 -15.42 3.59 -9.75
C VAL A 119 -14.17 3.62 -10.64
N TRP A 120 -13.98 4.67 -11.45
CA TRP A 120 -12.78 4.86 -12.27
C TRP A 120 -11.52 5.09 -11.41
N GLN A 121 -11.67 5.63 -10.20
CA GLN A 121 -10.55 5.88 -9.27
C GLN A 121 -9.84 4.63 -8.74
N ARG A 122 -10.40 3.42 -8.87
CA ARG A 122 -9.73 2.21 -8.35
C ARG A 122 -8.51 1.84 -9.18
N THR A 123 -7.48 1.30 -8.53
CA THR A 123 -6.29 0.77 -9.22
C THR A 123 -6.57 -0.62 -9.77
N ALA A 124 -5.80 -1.03 -10.78
CA ALA A 124 -5.86 -2.35 -11.40
C ALA A 124 -4.67 -3.25 -11.02
N PHE A 125 -3.49 -2.68 -10.71
CA PHE A 125 -2.30 -3.45 -10.34
C PHE A 125 -1.63 -3.05 -9.02
N HIS A 126 -1.92 -1.86 -8.46
CA HIS A 126 -1.56 -1.54 -7.08
C HIS A 126 -2.41 -2.33 -6.08
N PHE A 127 -1.82 -2.73 -4.95
CA PHE A 127 -2.56 -3.42 -3.90
C PHE A 127 -3.53 -2.48 -3.17
N GLN A 128 -4.80 -2.90 -3.10
CA GLN A 128 -5.83 -2.29 -2.27
C GLN A 128 -6.86 -3.35 -1.83
N PRO A 129 -7.58 -3.19 -0.71
CA PRO A 129 -8.64 -4.13 -0.32
C PRO A 129 -9.84 -4.03 -1.28
N GLU A 130 -10.71 -5.04 -1.24
CA GLU A 130 -11.98 -5.03 -1.98
C GLU A 130 -12.82 -3.76 -1.74
N LYS A 131 -12.81 -3.24 -0.51
CA LYS A 131 -13.57 -2.06 -0.06
C LYS A 131 -13.03 -1.53 1.27
N ASN A 132 -13.64 -0.47 1.78
CA ASN A 132 -13.32 0.21 3.05
C ASN A 132 -11.90 0.81 3.08
N TRP A 133 -11.53 1.33 4.25
CA TRP A 133 -10.27 1.97 4.53
C TRP A 133 -9.15 0.95 4.73
N MET A 134 -8.16 0.94 3.83
CA MET A 134 -6.82 0.42 4.12
C MET A 134 -5.85 1.59 4.19
N ASN A 135 -5.73 2.17 5.38
CA ASN A 135 -4.43 2.40 6.04
C ASN A 135 -4.69 3.11 7.38
N VAL A 136 -4.25 4.36 7.56
CA VAL A 136 -4.35 5.12 8.81
C VAL A 136 -4.73 6.58 8.62
N ASN A 137 -5.48 7.14 9.59
CA ASN A 137 -5.66 8.59 9.76
C ASN A 137 -4.31 9.29 9.94
N ILE A 138 -3.62 9.57 8.83
CA ILE A 138 -2.48 10.48 8.62
C ILE A 138 -1.22 10.28 9.51
N ALA A 139 -1.32 9.73 10.73
CA ALA A 139 -0.28 9.30 11.65
C ALA A 139 -0.35 7.78 11.94
N LYS A 140 0.51 6.97 11.28
CA LYS A 140 0.99 5.59 11.61
C LYS A 140 1.35 4.57 10.51
N THR A 141 0.54 4.14 9.52
CA THR A 141 0.68 2.71 9.04
C THR A 141 1.22 2.32 7.68
N HIS A 142 1.74 1.10 7.73
CA HIS A 142 2.62 0.41 6.82
C HIS A 142 1.97 -0.88 6.35
N ALA A 143 2.69 -1.55 5.44
CA ALA A 143 2.86 -2.99 5.55
C ALA A 143 3.18 -3.39 7.00
N THR A 144 2.27 -4.10 7.67
CA THR A 144 2.57 -4.71 8.97
C THR A 144 3.22 -6.07 8.72
N GLY A 145 4.37 -6.30 9.34
CA GLY A 145 5.17 -7.53 9.20
C GLY A 145 5.18 -8.22 7.82
N PRO A 146 5.53 -7.53 6.71
CA PRO A 146 5.72 -8.18 5.43
C PRO A 146 6.89 -9.16 5.52
N LEU A 147 6.74 -10.35 4.92
CA LEU A 147 7.73 -11.43 5.00
C LEU A 147 7.55 -12.43 3.85
N PHE A 148 8.60 -13.18 3.52
CA PHE A 148 8.52 -14.34 2.63
C PHE A 148 8.62 -15.64 3.45
N TYR A 149 7.65 -16.55 3.30
CA TYR A 149 7.55 -17.80 4.06
C TYR A 149 6.88 -18.90 3.22
N ASN A 150 7.45 -20.12 3.23
CA ASN A 150 6.95 -21.29 2.51
C ASN A 150 6.45 -20.98 1.07
N ASP A 151 7.30 -20.30 0.30
CA ASP A 151 7.07 -19.84 -1.08
C ASP A 151 6.00 -18.76 -1.27
N TRP A 152 5.51 -18.09 -0.21
CA TRP A 152 4.55 -16.99 -0.30
C TRP A 152 5.14 -15.70 0.28
N TYR A 153 4.89 -14.59 -0.41
CA TYR A 153 4.99 -13.26 0.18
C TYR A 153 3.71 -12.99 0.97
N HIS A 154 3.83 -12.70 2.26
CA HIS A 154 2.72 -12.28 3.11
C HIS A 154 2.74 -10.76 3.24
N PHE A 155 1.57 -10.16 3.11
CA PHE A 155 1.34 -8.74 3.32
C PHE A 155 0.19 -8.57 4.31
N PHE A 156 0.47 -7.94 5.45
CA PHE A 156 -0.55 -7.51 6.40
C PHE A 156 -0.65 -5.98 6.38
N TYR A 157 -1.83 -5.46 6.70
CA TYR A 157 -2.13 -4.03 6.61
C TYR A 157 -3.18 -3.63 7.63
N GLN A 158 -3.09 -2.41 8.16
CA GLN A 158 -4.20 -1.88 8.96
C GLN A 158 -5.44 -1.66 8.09
N TYR A 159 -6.58 -2.08 8.64
CA TYR A 159 -7.86 -2.12 7.95
C TYR A 159 -8.98 -1.70 8.90
N ASN A 160 -9.96 -0.93 8.41
CA ASN A 160 -11.24 -0.75 9.09
C ASN A 160 -12.29 -1.63 8.40
N PRO A 161 -12.83 -2.68 9.07
CA PRO A 161 -13.80 -3.58 8.46
C PRO A 161 -15.18 -2.95 8.25
N ILE A 162 -15.46 -1.77 8.83
CA ILE A 162 -16.80 -1.15 8.83
C ILE A 162 -16.88 0.26 8.22
N GLY A 163 -15.84 0.77 7.54
CA GLY A 163 -15.96 2.04 6.81
C GLY A 163 -14.71 2.51 6.05
N ALA A 164 -14.91 3.46 5.15
CA ALA A 164 -13.86 4.13 4.37
C ALA A 164 -13.23 5.33 5.09
N VAL A 165 -13.08 5.21 6.41
CA VAL A 165 -12.36 6.14 7.30
C VAL A 165 -11.64 5.35 8.37
N TRP A 166 -10.67 5.93 9.05
CA TRP A 166 -9.96 5.25 10.12
C TRP A 166 -10.83 4.99 11.37
N GLY A 167 -10.46 3.94 12.11
CA GLY A 167 -11.10 3.47 13.34
C GLY A 167 -11.28 1.95 13.32
N ASN A 168 -11.58 1.35 14.48
CA ASN A 168 -11.84 -0.10 14.63
C ASN A 168 -10.76 -0.98 14.00
N ILE A 169 -9.50 -0.63 14.27
CA ILE A 169 -8.36 -1.14 13.52
C ILE A 169 -8.08 -2.61 13.83
N VAL A 170 -7.99 -3.36 12.74
CA VAL A 170 -7.59 -4.77 12.66
C VAL A 170 -6.50 -4.92 11.58
N TRP A 171 -5.86 -6.09 11.51
CA TRP A 171 -4.98 -6.42 10.39
C TRP A 171 -5.74 -7.21 9.32
N GLY A 172 -5.85 -6.63 8.13
CA GLY A 172 -6.08 -7.39 6.91
C GLY A 172 -4.84 -8.20 6.53
N HIS A 173 -5.04 -9.20 5.69
CA HIS A 173 -3.99 -10.14 5.28
C HIS A 173 -4.21 -10.50 3.81
N ALA A 174 -3.14 -10.44 3.02
CA ALA A 174 -3.08 -10.99 1.68
C ALA A 174 -1.77 -11.76 1.47
N VAL A 175 -1.76 -12.65 0.49
CA VAL A 175 -0.56 -13.39 0.06
C VAL A 175 -0.38 -13.33 -1.45
N SER A 176 0.87 -13.43 -1.90
CA SER A 176 1.24 -13.41 -3.31
C SER A 176 2.41 -14.35 -3.58
N LYS A 177 2.56 -14.81 -4.84
CA LYS A 177 3.74 -15.53 -5.32
C LYS A 177 4.81 -14.62 -5.93
N ASP A 178 4.47 -13.39 -6.27
CA ASP A 178 5.24 -12.51 -7.16
C ASP A 178 5.21 -11.03 -6.72
N LEU A 179 4.63 -10.72 -5.55
CA LEU A 179 4.41 -9.36 -5.03
C LEU A 179 3.40 -8.50 -5.82
N ILE A 180 2.76 -9.05 -6.86
CA ILE A 180 1.85 -8.32 -7.77
C ILE A 180 0.45 -8.92 -7.76
N ASN A 181 0.33 -10.24 -7.89
CA ASN A 181 -0.94 -10.96 -7.90
C ASN A 181 -1.29 -11.40 -6.47
N TRP A 182 -2.28 -10.73 -5.87
CA TRP A 182 -2.62 -10.87 -4.44
C TRP A 182 -3.92 -11.64 -4.21
N PHE A 183 -3.88 -12.59 -3.26
CA PHE A 183 -5.05 -13.28 -2.73
C PHE A 183 -5.38 -12.73 -1.35
N HIS A 184 -6.55 -12.11 -1.20
CA HIS A 184 -7.04 -11.67 0.12
C HIS A 184 -7.41 -12.87 0.99
N LEU A 185 -6.95 -12.85 2.24
CA LEU A 185 -7.20 -13.85 3.27
C LEU A 185 -8.10 -13.27 4.37
N PRO A 186 -8.63 -14.11 5.30
CA PRO A 186 -9.30 -13.62 6.49
C PRO A 186 -8.42 -12.68 7.33
N LEU A 187 -9.05 -11.84 8.15
CA LEU A 187 -8.34 -10.95 9.07
C LEU A 187 -7.39 -11.74 9.98
N ALA A 188 -6.10 -11.36 9.99
CA ALA A 188 -5.08 -12.06 10.77
C ALA A 188 -5.17 -11.73 12.27
N MET A 189 -5.39 -10.46 12.61
CA MET A 189 -5.37 -9.94 13.97
C MET A 189 -6.52 -8.96 14.20
N VAL A 190 -7.32 -9.16 15.24
CA VAL A 190 -8.51 -8.34 15.57
C VAL A 190 -8.43 -7.77 16.99
N ALA A 191 -9.12 -6.66 17.26
CA ALA A 191 -9.18 -6.02 18.57
C ALA A 191 -10.12 -6.78 19.52
N ASP A 192 -9.60 -7.81 20.19
CA ASP A 192 -10.38 -8.74 21.04
C ASP A 192 -9.83 -8.92 22.46
N GLN A 193 -8.70 -8.28 22.81
CA GLN A 193 -8.13 -8.30 24.16
C GLN A 193 -8.11 -6.92 24.79
N TRP A 194 -7.93 -6.85 26.12
CA TRP A 194 -7.93 -5.57 26.85
C TRP A 194 -6.77 -4.64 26.44
N TYR A 195 -5.64 -5.22 26.02
CA TYR A 195 -4.41 -4.51 25.63
C TYR A 195 -4.40 -3.99 24.19
N ASP A 196 -5.36 -4.40 23.35
CA ASP A 196 -5.54 -3.93 21.97
C ASP A 196 -7.00 -3.59 21.62
N LYS A 197 -7.81 -3.35 22.65
CA LYS A 197 -9.26 -3.08 22.56
C LYS A 197 -9.62 -1.95 21.60
N ASP A 198 -8.81 -0.88 21.59
CA ASP A 198 -9.02 0.31 20.76
C ASP A 198 -8.30 0.22 19.41
N GLY A 199 -7.60 -0.90 19.14
CA GLY A 199 -7.03 -1.27 17.86
C GLY A 199 -5.76 -2.12 17.95
N VAL A 200 -5.60 -3.03 16.98
CA VAL A 200 -4.36 -3.78 16.70
C VAL A 200 -3.51 -2.94 15.75
N TRP A 201 -2.54 -2.20 16.27
CA TRP A 201 -1.79 -1.21 15.50
C TRP A 201 -0.53 -1.80 14.80
N THR A 202 0.36 -0.94 14.29
CA THR A 202 1.50 -1.33 13.46
C THR A 202 2.42 -2.31 14.17
N GLY A 203 3.01 -3.23 13.39
CA GLY A 203 3.97 -4.21 13.86
C GLY A 203 4.88 -4.70 12.76
N SER A 204 5.85 -5.51 13.15
CA SER A 204 6.86 -6.08 12.26
C SER A 204 7.07 -7.57 12.55
N ALA A 205 7.42 -8.32 11.51
CA ALA A 205 7.66 -9.75 11.60
C ALA A 205 9.16 -10.03 11.71
N THR A 206 9.52 -11.04 12.49
CA THR A 206 10.87 -11.61 12.54
C THR A 206 10.78 -13.10 12.30
N ILE A 207 11.54 -13.61 11.34
CA ILE A 207 11.73 -15.05 11.13
C ILE A 207 12.94 -15.48 11.96
N LEU A 208 12.77 -16.45 12.84
CA LEU A 208 13.83 -16.96 13.70
C LEU A 208 14.62 -18.07 12.97
N PRO A 209 15.89 -18.34 13.34
CA PRO A 209 16.70 -19.42 12.76
C PRO A 209 16.09 -20.83 12.83
N ASP A 210 15.12 -21.07 13.73
CA ASP A 210 14.39 -22.34 13.83
C ASP A 210 13.12 -22.39 12.96
N GLY A 211 12.91 -21.40 12.09
CA GLY A 211 11.77 -21.29 11.18
C GLY A 211 10.48 -20.78 11.82
N LYS A 212 10.47 -20.43 13.11
CA LYS A 212 9.33 -19.75 13.74
C LYS A 212 9.19 -18.32 13.21
N VAL A 213 7.96 -17.88 13.08
CA VAL A 213 7.62 -16.48 12.78
C VAL A 213 7.09 -15.83 14.06
N VAL A 214 7.70 -14.71 14.43
CA VAL A 214 7.27 -13.85 15.55
C VAL A 214 6.77 -12.53 14.99
N MET A 215 5.62 -12.07 15.48
CA MET A 215 5.04 -10.79 15.15
C MET A 215 4.96 -9.92 16.40
N LEU A 216 5.64 -8.78 16.39
CA LEU A 216 5.59 -7.79 17.48
C LEU A 216 4.79 -6.59 16.97
N TYR A 217 3.75 -6.18 17.69
CA TYR A 217 2.82 -5.12 17.26
C TYR A 217 2.40 -4.21 18.42
N THR A 218 2.03 -2.97 18.13
CA THR A 218 1.44 -2.07 19.13
C THR A 218 -0.06 -2.36 19.31
N GLY A 219 -0.54 -2.51 20.54
CA GLY A 219 -1.97 -2.44 20.86
C GLY A 219 -2.34 -1.10 21.49
N SER A 220 -3.59 -0.69 21.31
CA SER A 220 -4.19 0.45 22.02
C SER A 220 -5.16 -0.04 23.10
N THR A 221 -4.90 0.30 24.36
CA THR A 221 -5.82 -0.03 25.48
C THR A 221 -7.07 0.87 25.48
N ALA A 222 -8.05 0.56 26.32
CA ALA A 222 -9.26 1.38 26.50
C ALA A 222 -9.00 2.83 26.98
N GLU A 223 -7.84 3.08 27.58
CA GLU A 223 -7.36 4.39 28.01
C GLU A 223 -6.44 5.04 26.96
N ALA A 224 -6.40 4.47 25.75
CA ALA A 224 -5.51 4.77 24.64
C ALA A 224 -4.02 4.75 25.01
N VAL A 225 -3.60 3.83 25.88
CA VAL A 225 -2.17 3.56 26.13
C VAL A 225 -1.64 2.69 25.00
N GLN A 226 -0.48 3.05 24.46
CA GLN A 226 0.23 2.27 23.45
C GLN A 226 1.15 1.27 24.15
N VAL A 227 0.96 -0.02 23.90
CA VAL A 227 1.72 -1.14 24.51
C VAL A 227 2.16 -2.12 23.42
N GLN A 228 3.26 -2.84 23.59
CA GLN A 228 3.70 -3.82 22.59
C GLN A 228 3.27 -5.23 22.97
N ASN A 229 2.78 -5.96 21.99
CA ASN A 229 2.13 -7.25 22.10
C ASN A 229 2.78 -8.24 21.12
N LEU A 230 2.89 -9.48 21.57
CA LEU A 230 3.48 -10.59 20.85
C LEU A 230 2.39 -11.47 20.24
N ALA A 231 2.56 -11.89 18.99
CA ALA A 231 1.74 -12.89 18.32
C ALA A 231 2.60 -13.81 17.44
N TYR A 232 2.07 -14.99 17.13
CA TYR A 232 2.73 -16.01 16.31
C TYR A 232 1.69 -16.83 15.54
N PRO A 233 2.05 -17.48 14.42
CA PRO A 233 1.12 -18.34 13.70
C PRO A 233 0.68 -19.54 14.56
N ALA A 234 -0.61 -19.87 14.49
CA ALA A 234 -1.18 -21.04 15.16
C ALA A 234 -0.68 -22.37 14.57
N ASN A 235 -0.24 -22.34 13.31
CA ASN A 235 0.27 -23.51 12.58
C ASN A 235 1.33 -23.07 11.56
N LEU A 236 2.60 -23.41 11.82
CA LEU A 236 3.71 -23.13 10.89
C LEU A 236 3.70 -24.02 9.64
N SER A 237 2.96 -25.14 9.66
CA SER A 237 2.75 -25.97 8.47
C SER A 237 1.65 -25.46 7.54
N ASP A 238 0.95 -24.38 7.90
CA ASP A 238 0.05 -23.65 7.00
C ASP A 238 0.89 -22.64 6.19
N PRO A 239 1.13 -22.85 4.88
CA PRO A 239 1.91 -21.92 4.07
C PRO A 239 1.21 -20.56 3.88
N LEU A 240 -0.09 -20.46 4.20
CA LEU A 240 -0.85 -19.21 4.11
C LEU A 240 -0.90 -18.45 5.44
N LEU A 241 -0.42 -19.03 6.55
CA LEU A 241 -0.39 -18.44 7.90
C LEU A 241 -1.72 -17.78 8.31
N ILE A 242 -2.86 -18.45 8.06
CA ILE A 242 -4.21 -17.84 8.18
C ILE A 242 -4.57 -17.52 9.64
N LYS A 243 -4.13 -18.34 10.59
CA LYS A 243 -4.50 -18.21 12.01
C LYS A 243 -3.32 -17.74 12.83
N TRP A 244 -3.55 -16.70 13.63
CA TRP A 244 -2.58 -16.15 14.58
C TRP A 244 -3.06 -16.34 16.02
N VAL A 245 -2.11 -16.52 16.93
CA VAL A 245 -2.31 -16.63 18.38
C VAL A 245 -1.56 -15.49 19.04
N LYS A 246 -2.26 -14.74 19.89
CA LYS A 246 -1.65 -13.73 20.75
C LYS A 246 -1.04 -14.41 21.98
N TYR A 247 0.12 -13.94 22.42
CA TYR A 247 0.73 -14.42 23.65
C TYR A 247 -0.15 -14.09 24.87
N GLU A 248 -0.38 -15.09 25.73
CA GLU A 248 -1.27 -14.94 26.90
C GLU A 248 -0.74 -13.92 27.92
N GLY A 249 0.57 -13.72 27.99
CA GLY A 249 1.22 -12.74 28.87
C GLY A 249 1.33 -11.33 28.28
N ASN A 250 0.61 -11.01 27.21
CA ASN A 250 0.59 -9.66 26.64
C ASN A 250 -0.03 -8.61 27.59
N PRO A 251 0.46 -7.35 27.57
CA PRO A 251 1.54 -6.82 26.74
C PRO A 251 2.94 -7.20 27.25
N VAL A 252 3.87 -7.43 26.32
CA VAL A 252 5.29 -7.74 26.62
C VAL A 252 6.14 -6.50 26.88
N LEU A 253 5.72 -5.32 26.41
CA LEU A 253 6.35 -4.03 26.70
C LEU A 253 5.29 -2.94 26.92
N VAL A 254 5.59 -2.03 27.87
CA VAL A 254 4.76 -0.86 28.20
C VAL A 254 5.60 0.43 28.10
N PRO A 255 4.98 1.62 27.97
CA PRO A 255 5.71 2.88 27.92
C PRO A 255 6.63 3.05 29.14
N PRO A 256 7.94 3.22 28.94
CA PRO A 256 8.89 3.34 30.03
C PRO A 256 8.81 4.72 30.73
N PRO A 257 9.39 4.87 31.93
CA PRO A 257 9.45 6.16 32.63
C PRO A 257 10.08 7.25 31.75
N GLY A 258 9.44 8.42 31.71
CA GLY A 258 9.85 9.56 30.87
C GLY A 258 9.24 9.56 29.46
N ILE A 259 8.68 8.44 29.00
CA ILE A 259 7.97 8.35 27.72
C ILE A 259 6.47 8.48 27.95
N HIS A 260 5.81 9.27 27.12
CA HIS A 260 4.38 9.53 27.23
C HIS A 260 3.57 8.33 26.71
N LYS A 261 2.43 8.05 27.37
CA LYS A 261 1.58 6.86 27.12
C LYS A 261 1.06 6.73 25.68
N LYS A 262 1.12 7.79 24.90
CA LYS A 262 0.66 7.86 23.50
C LYS A 262 1.80 8.09 22.49
N ASP A 263 3.04 7.87 22.90
CA ASP A 263 4.26 8.12 22.13
C ASP A 263 5.26 6.95 22.26
N PHE A 264 4.75 5.71 22.18
CA PHE A 264 5.54 4.49 22.32
C PHE A 264 4.95 3.37 21.45
N ARG A 265 5.41 3.28 20.20
CA ARG A 265 4.74 2.45 19.20
C ARG A 265 5.67 1.99 18.08
N ASP A 266 5.14 1.06 17.30
CA ASP A 266 5.65 0.64 16.01
C ASP A 266 7.02 -0.08 16.08
N PRO A 267 7.08 -1.24 16.75
CA PRO A 267 8.30 -2.01 16.90
C PRO A 267 8.84 -2.48 15.54
N THR A 268 10.17 -2.44 15.37
CA THR A 268 10.86 -2.89 14.15
C THR A 268 10.90 -4.41 14.02
N THR A 269 11.27 -4.88 12.82
CA THR A 269 11.83 -6.22 12.65
C THR A 269 13.06 -6.34 13.56
N ALA A 270 13.23 -7.48 14.21
CA ALA A 270 14.37 -7.70 15.09
C ALA A 270 15.60 -8.13 14.30
N TRP A 271 16.79 -7.83 14.84
CA TRP A 271 18.07 -8.31 14.31
C TRP A 271 18.86 -9.05 15.39
N MET A 272 19.65 -10.03 14.98
CA MET A 272 20.51 -10.78 15.89
C MET A 272 21.80 -10.00 16.17
N THR A 273 22.25 -9.97 17.42
CA THR A 273 23.57 -9.44 17.83
C THR A 273 24.63 -10.53 17.83
N SER A 274 25.91 -10.16 17.83
CA SER A 274 27.04 -11.08 17.98
C SER A 274 27.03 -11.86 19.32
N GLU A 275 26.32 -11.36 20.34
CA GLU A 275 26.08 -12.07 21.61
C GLU A 275 24.98 -13.14 21.53
N GLY A 276 24.32 -13.31 20.38
CA GLY A 276 23.18 -14.23 20.23
C GLY A 276 21.92 -13.77 20.95
N LYS A 277 21.76 -12.45 21.14
CA LYS A 277 20.50 -11.83 21.55
C LYS A 277 19.79 -11.26 20.33
N TRP A 278 18.47 -11.16 20.39
CA TRP A 278 17.72 -10.33 19.47
C TRP A 278 17.67 -8.90 19.97
N ARG A 279 17.63 -7.95 19.04
CA ARG A 279 17.46 -6.53 19.32
C ARG A 279 16.34 -5.96 18.46
N ILE A 280 15.54 -5.07 19.06
CA ILE A 280 14.51 -4.28 18.38
C ILE A 280 14.73 -2.79 18.67
N THR A 281 14.12 -1.94 17.85
CA THR A 281 13.92 -0.54 18.23
C THR A 281 12.45 -0.13 18.12
N ILE A 282 12.07 0.96 18.81
CA ILE A 282 10.70 1.45 18.92
C ILE A 282 10.72 2.98 18.83
N GLY A 283 9.90 3.53 17.93
CA GLY A 283 9.76 4.98 17.74
C GLY A 283 9.12 5.68 18.93
N SER A 284 9.64 6.86 19.27
CA SER A 284 9.19 7.65 20.41
C SER A 284 9.59 9.13 20.27
N LYS A 285 9.25 9.95 21.27
CA LYS A 285 9.76 11.32 21.42
C LYS A 285 9.94 11.73 22.87
N ILE A 286 10.88 12.64 23.10
CA ILE A 286 11.01 13.42 24.33
C ILE A 286 10.83 14.90 23.97
N ASN A 287 9.78 15.52 24.50
CA ASN A 287 9.33 16.87 24.13
C ASN A 287 9.05 17.02 22.63
N LYS A 288 10.00 17.56 21.85
CA LYS A 288 9.97 17.70 20.39
C LYS A 288 11.16 17.04 19.69
N THR A 289 12.00 16.33 20.43
CA THR A 289 13.09 15.51 19.90
C THR A 289 12.54 14.11 19.65
N GLY A 290 12.51 13.70 18.38
CA GLY A 290 12.22 12.31 18.02
C GLY A 290 13.40 11.42 18.41
N ILE A 291 13.09 10.22 18.88
CA ILE A 291 14.08 9.24 19.38
C ILE A 291 13.69 7.82 18.96
N SER A 292 14.65 6.90 18.96
CA SER A 292 14.36 5.46 18.83
C SER A 292 14.94 4.67 20.01
N LEU A 293 14.07 4.08 20.82
CA LEU A 293 14.42 3.30 22.02
C LEU A 293 14.91 1.91 21.62
N VAL A 294 15.93 1.36 22.30
CA VAL A 294 16.52 0.06 21.94
C VAL A 294 16.33 -0.96 23.06
N TYR A 295 15.94 -2.18 22.69
CA TYR A 295 15.73 -3.29 23.62
C TYR A 295 16.40 -4.57 23.13
N ASP A 296 17.10 -5.25 24.02
CA ASP A 296 17.57 -6.63 23.86
C ASP A 296 16.52 -7.63 24.36
N THR A 297 16.42 -8.80 23.71
CA THR A 297 15.64 -9.95 24.19
C THR A 297 16.32 -11.27 23.79
N LYS A 298 15.96 -12.36 24.47
CA LYS A 298 16.38 -13.73 24.09
C LYS A 298 15.21 -14.63 23.70
N ASP A 299 13.98 -14.20 24.00
CA ASP A 299 12.77 -15.02 23.91
C ASP A 299 11.55 -14.26 23.36
N PHE A 300 11.70 -12.99 23.00
CA PHE A 300 10.63 -12.05 22.59
C PHE A 300 9.53 -11.79 23.63
N ILE A 301 9.73 -12.26 24.87
CA ILE A 301 8.80 -12.09 26.00
C ILE A 301 9.41 -11.12 27.02
N ASN A 302 10.69 -11.30 27.35
CA ASN A 302 11.44 -10.50 28.31
C ASN A 302 12.38 -9.56 27.56
N TYR A 303 12.28 -8.26 27.85
CA TYR A 303 13.05 -7.22 27.18
C TYR A 303 13.89 -6.41 28.17
N GLU A 304 15.16 -6.22 27.86
CA GLU A 304 16.09 -5.34 28.57
C GLU A 304 16.30 -4.07 27.74
N MET A 305 15.91 -2.91 28.29
CA MET A 305 16.16 -1.63 27.62
C MET A 305 17.64 -1.24 27.77
N LEU A 306 18.27 -0.83 26.68
CA LEU A 306 19.61 -0.24 26.72
C LEU A 306 19.57 1.18 27.31
N PRO A 307 20.61 1.64 28.04
CA PRO A 307 20.63 2.98 28.65
C PRO A 307 20.60 4.17 27.67
N GLY A 308 20.76 3.92 26.37
CA GLY A 308 20.78 4.93 25.31
C GLY A 308 19.64 4.75 24.30
N VAL A 309 19.71 5.54 23.23
CA VAL A 309 18.83 5.44 22.05
C VAL A 309 19.66 5.01 20.84
N LEU A 310 19.01 4.43 19.82
CA LEU A 310 19.67 4.13 18.55
C LEU A 310 20.15 5.43 17.90
N HIS A 311 19.25 6.42 17.84
CA HIS A 311 19.53 7.79 17.41
C HIS A 311 18.45 8.75 17.93
N SER A 312 18.69 10.07 17.79
CA SER A 312 17.73 11.13 18.12
C SER A 312 18.01 12.43 17.35
N VAL A 313 16.98 13.08 16.81
CA VAL A 313 17.12 14.38 16.13
C VAL A 313 16.15 15.43 16.72
N PRO A 314 16.64 16.58 17.22
CA PRO A 314 15.80 17.64 17.77
C PRO A 314 14.82 18.24 16.76
N GLY A 315 13.63 18.64 17.23
CA GLY A 315 12.64 19.36 16.43
C GLY A 315 11.77 18.50 15.49
N THR A 316 12.11 17.22 15.29
CA THR A 316 11.42 16.30 14.38
C THR A 316 10.07 15.78 14.88
N GLY A 317 9.71 16.03 16.15
CA GLY A 317 8.42 15.60 16.69
C GLY A 317 8.41 14.12 17.08
N MET A 318 7.35 13.39 16.72
CA MET A 318 7.21 11.96 17.00
C MET A 318 7.73 11.11 15.83
N TRP A 319 8.64 10.20 16.13
CA TRP A 319 9.09 9.17 15.20
C TRP A 319 8.12 8.01 15.23
N GLU A 320 7.36 7.84 14.16
CA GLU A 320 6.53 6.68 13.91
C GLU A 320 7.34 5.66 13.13
N CYS A 321 7.10 4.38 13.42
CA CYS A 321 7.52 3.25 12.60
C CYS A 321 8.91 3.40 11.98
N VAL A 322 9.87 3.43 12.89
CA VAL A 322 11.28 3.34 12.57
C VAL A 322 11.49 2.07 11.73
N ASP A 323 12.42 2.13 10.80
CA ASP A 323 12.96 0.94 10.15
C ASP A 323 14.50 1.01 10.24
N PHE A 324 15.12 -0.15 10.44
CA PHE A 324 16.56 -0.26 10.67
C PHE A 324 17.09 -1.50 9.97
N PHE A 325 17.97 -1.30 9.00
CA PHE A 325 18.48 -2.41 8.19
C PHE A 325 19.85 -2.13 7.56
N PRO A 326 20.63 -3.19 7.26
CA PRO A 326 21.89 -3.08 6.56
C PRO A 326 21.73 -3.01 5.03
N VAL A 327 22.67 -2.35 4.38
CA VAL A 327 22.89 -2.30 2.93
C VAL A 327 24.36 -2.56 2.62
N SER A 328 24.64 -3.24 1.51
CA SER A 328 26.01 -3.51 1.06
C SER A 328 26.55 -2.34 0.25
N ILE A 329 27.81 -1.95 0.48
CA ILE A 329 28.53 -0.93 -0.29
C ILE A 329 29.39 -1.52 -1.43
N THR A 330 29.31 -2.84 -1.65
CA THR A 330 30.09 -3.59 -2.64
C THR A 330 29.21 -4.47 -3.55
N GLY A 331 28.08 -4.97 -3.04
CA GLY A 331 27.15 -5.82 -3.77
C GLY A 331 25.89 -5.11 -4.29
N LYS A 332 25.31 -5.63 -5.39
CA LYS A 332 24.00 -5.22 -5.94
C LYS A 332 22.83 -6.05 -5.35
N LYS A 333 22.94 -6.53 -4.10
CA LYS A 333 21.96 -7.40 -3.42
C LYS A 333 21.50 -6.80 -2.10
N GLY A 334 20.29 -7.17 -1.68
CA GLY A 334 19.81 -6.89 -0.34
C GLY A 334 20.53 -7.74 0.70
N LEU A 335 20.52 -7.27 1.96
CA LEU A 335 21.09 -7.99 3.10
C LEU A 335 20.00 -8.36 4.10
N ASP A 336 20.15 -9.53 4.74
CA ASP A 336 19.39 -9.89 5.93
C ASP A 336 19.59 -8.83 7.03
N THR A 337 18.55 -8.59 7.83
CA THR A 337 18.52 -7.52 8.83
C THR A 337 19.58 -7.68 9.92
N SER A 338 20.14 -8.88 10.12
CA SER A 338 21.20 -9.15 11.11
C SER A 338 22.64 -9.02 10.57
N VAL A 339 22.83 -8.65 9.28
CA VAL A 339 24.17 -8.55 8.69
C VAL A 339 24.86 -7.26 9.15
N ASN A 340 26.07 -7.39 9.72
CA ASN A 340 26.92 -6.28 10.13
C ASN A 340 28.38 -6.57 9.76
N GLY A 341 29.17 -5.55 9.41
CA GLY A 341 30.56 -5.74 8.96
C GLY A 341 31.17 -4.50 8.26
N PRO A 342 32.43 -4.61 7.80
CA PRO A 342 33.17 -3.47 7.22
C PRO A 342 32.66 -3.02 5.84
N GLU A 343 32.00 -3.90 5.09
CA GLU A 343 31.38 -3.60 3.77
C GLU A 343 29.86 -3.31 3.88
N VAL A 344 29.41 -2.92 5.08
CA VAL A 344 27.99 -2.74 5.41
C VAL A 344 27.76 -1.35 5.99
N LYS A 345 26.83 -0.63 5.38
CA LYS A 345 26.21 0.56 5.99
C LYS A 345 24.85 0.22 6.52
N HIS A 346 24.37 0.99 7.50
CA HIS A 346 23.04 0.81 8.07
C HIS A 346 22.19 2.03 7.76
N VAL A 347 20.97 1.76 7.32
CA VAL A 347 19.92 2.75 7.09
C VAL A 347 19.06 2.81 8.34
N VAL A 348 18.89 4.01 8.88
CA VAL A 348 17.75 4.31 9.76
C VAL A 348 16.74 5.07 8.92
N LYS A 349 15.47 4.71 9.05
CA LYS A 349 14.34 5.44 8.48
C LYS A 349 13.30 5.74 9.55
N VAL A 350 12.64 6.88 9.46
CA VAL A 350 11.55 7.32 10.35
C VAL A 350 10.39 7.89 9.54
N SER A 351 9.16 7.67 10.01
CA SER A 351 7.98 8.41 9.54
C SER A 351 7.70 9.54 10.53
N LEU A 352 7.69 10.80 10.08
CA LEU A 352 7.47 11.93 10.99
C LEU A 352 5.98 12.26 11.16
N ASP A 353 5.50 12.16 12.40
CA ASP A 353 4.13 12.54 12.76
C ASP A 353 3.88 14.05 12.53
N ASP A 354 4.90 14.90 12.65
CA ASP A 354 4.68 16.34 12.54
C ASP A 354 4.54 16.83 11.09
N ASP A 355 5.12 16.14 10.09
CA ASP A 355 5.24 16.64 8.70
C ASP A 355 4.69 15.74 7.58
N ARG A 356 4.43 14.45 7.86
CA ARG A 356 3.87 13.45 6.92
C ARG A 356 4.77 12.93 5.82
N HIS A 357 6.08 12.88 6.08
CA HIS A 357 7.00 12.23 5.17
C HIS A 357 7.90 11.19 5.85
N ASP A 358 8.43 10.31 5.00
CA ASP A 358 9.37 9.27 5.38
C ASP A 358 10.78 9.68 5.01
N TYR A 359 11.60 9.90 6.04
CA TYR A 359 13.00 10.28 5.91
C TYR A 359 13.89 9.10 6.25
N TYR A 360 14.97 8.94 5.52
CA TYR A 360 16.04 8.01 5.86
C TYR A 360 17.38 8.72 5.87
N ALA A 361 18.33 8.13 6.59
CA ALA A 361 19.72 8.54 6.55
C ALA A 361 20.60 7.28 6.58
N ILE A 362 21.79 7.40 6.00
CA ILE A 362 22.77 6.31 5.88
C ILE A 362 23.88 6.57 6.89
N GLY A 363 24.36 5.51 7.54
CA GLY A 363 25.29 5.65 8.64
C GLY A 363 25.91 4.34 9.10
N THR A 364 26.60 4.41 10.23
CA THR A 364 27.38 3.31 10.79
C THR A 364 26.76 2.85 12.13
N TYR A 365 26.50 1.55 12.26
CA TYR A 365 25.93 0.97 13.47
C TYR A 365 27.01 0.43 14.42
N HIS A 366 26.88 0.76 15.69
CA HIS A 366 27.77 0.32 16.76
C HIS A 366 27.01 -0.62 17.70
N GLU A 367 27.27 -1.93 17.56
CA GLU A 367 26.48 -2.94 18.27
C GLU A 367 26.65 -2.90 19.80
N ILE A 368 27.85 -2.60 20.30
CA ILE A 368 28.18 -2.66 21.73
C ILE A 368 27.32 -1.70 22.57
N ASN A 369 27.07 -0.49 22.08
CA ASN A 369 26.24 0.51 22.75
C ASN A 369 24.83 0.63 22.15
N GLY A 370 24.54 -0.11 21.07
CA GLY A 370 23.26 -0.07 20.37
C GLY A 370 22.97 1.26 19.66
N SER A 371 23.99 2.09 19.39
CA SER A 371 23.83 3.38 18.71
C SER A 371 24.12 3.31 17.23
N TRP A 372 23.57 4.24 16.47
CA TRP A 372 23.87 4.49 15.06
C TRP A 372 24.32 5.94 14.89
N ILE A 373 25.26 6.18 13.98
CA ILE A 373 25.81 7.51 13.68
C ILE A 373 25.59 7.79 12.19
N PRO A 374 24.94 8.90 11.80
CA PRO A 374 24.79 9.29 10.39
C PRO A 374 26.16 9.58 9.76
N ASP A 375 26.33 9.22 8.49
CA ASP A 375 27.53 9.57 7.74
C ASP A 375 27.56 11.07 7.40
N GLU A 376 26.39 11.69 7.19
CA GLU A 376 26.22 13.14 6.94
C GLU A 376 25.16 13.74 7.89
N PRO A 377 25.57 14.36 9.00
CA PRO A 377 24.66 14.97 9.97
C PRO A 377 23.81 16.13 9.43
N GLU A 378 24.20 16.76 8.33
CA GLU A 378 23.45 17.85 7.68
C GLU A 378 22.16 17.35 6.99
N ILE A 379 22.10 16.06 6.63
CA ILE A 379 20.97 15.41 5.96
C ILE A 379 20.38 14.26 6.79
N ASP A 380 20.42 14.42 8.12
CA ASP A 380 19.90 13.46 9.11
C ASP A 380 18.36 13.28 9.03
N LEU A 381 17.85 12.33 9.81
CA LEU A 381 16.45 11.95 9.90
C LEU A 381 15.55 13.16 10.14
N GLY A 382 14.61 13.40 9.23
CA GLY A 382 13.64 14.50 9.33
C GLY A 382 14.09 15.84 8.75
N ILE A 383 15.34 15.96 8.32
CA ILE A 383 15.89 17.19 7.72
C ILE A 383 16.54 16.97 6.34
N GLY A 384 16.96 15.74 6.03
CA GLY A 384 17.60 15.38 4.77
C GLY A 384 16.70 14.66 3.77
N ILE A 385 17.16 13.49 3.34
CA ILE A 385 16.61 12.75 2.20
C ILE A 385 15.40 11.88 2.56
N ARG A 386 14.55 11.63 1.56
CA ARG A 386 13.31 10.85 1.66
C ARG A 386 13.34 9.68 0.68
N TYR A 387 12.58 8.63 0.96
CA TYR A 387 12.37 7.59 -0.05
C TYR A 387 11.62 8.12 -1.27
N ASP A 388 10.66 9.01 -1.04
CA ASP A 388 9.79 9.53 -2.09
C ASP A 388 9.38 10.95 -1.69
N TYR A 389 9.25 11.82 -2.68
CA TYR A 389 8.96 13.24 -2.50
C TYR A 389 7.50 13.62 -2.80
N GLY A 390 6.70 12.63 -3.21
CA GLY A 390 5.24 12.73 -3.37
C GLY A 390 4.48 12.27 -2.12
N ILE A 391 3.34 11.61 -2.34
CA ILE A 391 2.46 11.11 -1.29
C ILE A 391 2.86 9.69 -0.96
N PHE A 392 3.83 9.57 -0.06
CA PHE A 392 4.38 8.31 0.39
C PHE A 392 4.74 8.43 1.86
N TYR A 393 4.05 7.67 2.68
CA TYR A 393 4.25 7.69 4.11
C TYR A 393 4.25 6.27 4.64
N ALA A 394 4.80 6.13 5.83
CA ALA A 394 4.65 4.94 6.62
C ALA A 394 5.11 3.67 5.85
N SER A 395 6.37 3.72 5.41
CA SER A 395 7.05 2.69 4.64
C SER A 395 7.88 1.72 5.49
N LYS A 396 7.86 0.44 5.13
CA LYS A 396 8.56 -0.67 5.84
C LYS A 396 9.27 -1.56 4.84
N THR A 397 10.47 -2.01 5.20
CA THR A 397 11.20 -3.00 4.42
C THR A 397 11.10 -4.41 5.00
N PHE A 398 11.28 -5.41 4.14
CA PHE A 398 11.67 -6.76 4.55
C PHE A 398 12.78 -7.30 3.65
N TYR A 399 13.51 -8.30 4.14
CA TYR A 399 14.46 -9.04 3.32
C TYR A 399 13.76 -10.21 2.64
N ASP A 400 13.81 -10.23 1.32
CA ASP A 400 13.41 -11.36 0.48
C ASP A 400 14.61 -12.29 0.32
N GLN A 401 14.62 -13.36 1.13
CA GLN A 401 15.68 -14.37 1.13
C GLN A 401 15.64 -15.30 -0.09
N ASN A 402 14.55 -15.32 -0.86
CA ASN A 402 14.44 -16.11 -2.10
C ASN A 402 15.24 -15.44 -3.22
N LYS A 403 15.02 -14.14 -3.45
CA LYS A 403 15.72 -13.37 -4.49
C LYS A 403 16.90 -12.53 -3.98
N ASN A 404 17.22 -12.61 -2.69
CA ASN A 404 18.34 -11.90 -2.04
C ASN A 404 18.28 -10.39 -2.24
N ARG A 405 17.10 -9.79 -2.00
CA ARG A 405 16.81 -8.37 -2.23
C ARG A 405 16.05 -7.79 -1.05
N ARG A 406 16.17 -6.48 -0.80
CA ARG A 406 15.36 -5.79 0.22
C ARG A 406 14.19 -5.11 -0.47
N ILE A 407 12.98 -5.38 0.01
CA ILE A 407 11.74 -4.90 -0.59
C ILE A 407 11.12 -3.86 0.33
N LEU A 408 10.85 -2.68 -0.22
CA LEU A 408 10.15 -1.56 0.39
C LEU A 408 8.66 -1.59 0.00
N TRP A 409 7.81 -1.49 1.01
CA TRP A 409 6.42 -1.11 0.89
C TRP A 409 6.22 0.32 1.41
N GLY A 410 5.24 1.05 0.88
CA GLY A 410 4.81 2.33 1.43
C GLY A 410 3.37 2.66 1.07
N TRP A 411 2.70 3.33 1.99
CA TRP A 411 1.31 3.73 1.84
C TRP A 411 1.18 5.02 1.03
N ILE A 412 0.21 5.04 0.13
CA ILE A 412 -0.25 6.22 -0.60
C ILE A 412 -1.62 6.63 -0.06
N GLY A 413 -1.67 7.80 0.56
CA GLY A 413 -2.90 8.40 1.08
C GLY A 413 -3.75 9.05 -0.01
N GLU A 414 -5.06 9.14 0.25
CA GLU A 414 -6.00 9.81 -0.66
C GLU A 414 -5.83 11.33 -0.65
N THR A 415 -6.05 11.95 -1.82
CA THR A 415 -5.99 13.40 -2.02
C THR A 415 -7.36 14.07 -2.13
N ASP A 416 -8.42 13.29 -2.31
CA ASP A 416 -9.79 13.81 -2.29
C ASP A 416 -10.32 13.98 -0.85
N SER A 417 -11.57 14.40 -0.71
CA SER A 417 -12.16 14.68 0.60
C SER A 417 -12.69 13.41 1.27
N GLU A 418 -12.72 13.39 2.61
CA GLU A 418 -13.29 12.26 3.36
C GLU A 418 -14.77 11.97 3.01
N VAL A 419 -15.50 12.96 2.48
CA VAL A 419 -16.85 12.73 1.96
C VAL A 419 -16.80 11.81 0.73
N VAL A 420 -15.86 12.06 -0.18
CA VAL A 420 -15.64 11.27 -1.40
C VAL A 420 -15.16 9.86 -1.05
N ASP A 421 -14.27 9.70 -0.06
CA ASP A 421 -13.88 8.38 0.45
C ASP A 421 -15.08 7.55 0.93
N MET A 422 -15.98 8.18 1.69
CA MET A 422 -17.19 7.54 2.19
C MET A 422 -18.21 7.26 1.07
N GLU A 423 -18.24 8.05 0.00
CA GLU A 423 -19.09 7.84 -1.17
C GLU A 423 -18.55 6.74 -2.12
N LYS A 424 -17.24 6.71 -2.40
CA LYS A 424 -16.58 5.64 -3.17
C LYS A 424 -16.50 4.33 -2.39
N GLY A 425 -16.61 4.39 -1.06
CA GLY A 425 -16.70 3.23 -0.18
C GLY A 425 -15.38 2.49 0.05
N TRP A 426 -14.26 3.10 -0.32
CA TRP A 426 -12.90 2.64 -0.08
C TRP A 426 -11.97 3.85 0.04
N ALA A 427 -10.78 3.64 0.58
CA ALA A 427 -9.74 4.65 0.60
C ALA A 427 -8.37 4.02 0.81
N SER A 428 -7.36 4.67 0.24
CA SER A 428 -5.93 4.43 0.34
C SER A 428 -5.42 3.19 -0.40
N LEU A 429 -4.15 3.29 -0.82
CA LEU A 429 -3.46 2.35 -1.70
C LEU A 429 -2.08 2.00 -1.11
N GLN A 430 -1.47 0.92 -1.59
CA GLN A 430 -0.04 0.67 -1.40
C GLN A 430 0.70 0.93 -2.71
N ALA A 431 1.85 1.61 -2.63
CA ALA A 431 2.78 1.70 -3.75
C ALA A 431 3.22 0.30 -4.20
N ILE A 432 3.47 0.13 -5.49
CA ILE A 432 4.10 -1.10 -6.01
C ILE A 432 5.42 -1.34 -5.25
N PRO A 433 5.67 -2.58 -4.76
CA PRO A 433 6.87 -2.89 -3.99
C PRO A 433 8.14 -2.50 -4.74
N ARG A 434 9.10 -1.92 -4.03
CA ARG A 434 10.35 -1.41 -4.62
C ARG A 434 11.55 -2.14 -4.05
N THR A 435 12.51 -2.55 -4.88
CA THR A 435 13.81 -3.02 -4.38
C THR A 435 14.61 -1.83 -3.84
N ILE A 436 15.30 -1.97 -2.71
CA ILE A 436 16.27 -0.99 -2.20
C ILE A 436 17.70 -1.50 -2.37
N LEU A 437 18.59 -0.64 -2.87
CA LEU A 437 20.03 -0.81 -2.89
C LEU A 437 20.74 0.48 -2.46
N PHE A 438 22.01 0.39 -2.06
CA PHE A 438 22.88 1.54 -1.83
C PHE A 438 23.44 2.06 -3.17
N ASP A 439 23.48 3.38 -3.33
CA ASP A 439 24.05 4.00 -4.53
C ASP A 439 25.58 4.08 -4.43
N ASN A 440 26.26 3.11 -5.04
CA ASN A 440 27.72 3.08 -5.11
C ASN A 440 28.34 4.22 -5.95
N LYS A 441 27.56 4.95 -6.76
CA LYS A 441 28.09 6.07 -7.57
C LYS A 441 28.15 7.36 -6.78
N THR A 442 27.10 7.67 -6.02
CA THR A 442 27.04 8.88 -5.18
C THR A 442 27.63 8.64 -3.79
N GLY A 443 27.39 7.45 -3.21
CA GLY A 443 27.74 7.10 -1.84
C GLY A 443 26.79 7.67 -0.77
N THR A 444 25.76 8.43 -1.16
CA THR A 444 24.99 9.29 -0.23
C THR A 444 23.47 9.04 -0.26
N ASN A 445 22.97 8.24 -1.20
CA ASN A 445 21.55 7.91 -1.33
C ASN A 445 21.30 6.41 -1.56
N LEU A 446 20.03 6.03 -1.48
CA LEU A 446 19.55 4.71 -1.84
C LEU A 446 18.88 4.75 -3.22
N LEU A 447 19.07 3.69 -4.00
CA LEU A 447 18.37 3.45 -5.25
C LEU A 447 17.10 2.64 -4.97
N GLN A 448 16.01 3.04 -5.61
CA GLN A 448 14.73 2.31 -5.62
C GLN A 448 14.38 1.92 -7.06
N TRP A 449 13.65 0.83 -7.24
CA TRP A 449 13.09 0.41 -8.52
C TRP A 449 11.88 -0.49 -8.27
N PRO A 450 10.80 -0.47 -9.07
CA PRO A 450 9.69 -1.41 -8.91
C PRO A 450 10.23 -2.85 -9.05
N VAL A 451 9.67 -3.78 -8.29
CA VAL A 451 10.04 -5.20 -8.40
C VAL A 451 9.90 -5.69 -9.83
N GLU A 452 10.86 -6.49 -10.30
CA GLU A 452 10.91 -7.01 -11.68
C GLU A 452 9.61 -7.75 -12.08
N GLU A 453 8.90 -8.33 -11.13
CA GLU A 453 7.61 -8.97 -11.37
C GLU A 453 6.52 -8.03 -11.90
N THR A 454 6.65 -6.71 -11.69
CA THR A 454 5.78 -5.69 -12.30
C THR A 454 5.82 -5.75 -13.82
N ASP A 455 6.97 -6.11 -14.40
CA ASP A 455 7.18 -6.13 -15.85
C ASP A 455 6.35 -7.25 -16.52
N ASN A 456 5.89 -8.26 -15.77
CA ASN A 456 4.97 -9.30 -16.25
C ASN A 456 3.56 -8.78 -16.59
N LEU A 457 3.21 -7.56 -16.17
CA LEU A 457 1.94 -6.91 -16.48
C LEU A 457 1.91 -6.26 -17.88
N ARG A 458 3.07 -6.10 -18.53
CA ARG A 458 3.18 -5.43 -19.84
C ARG A 458 2.52 -6.27 -20.95
N LEU A 459 1.42 -5.77 -21.51
CA LEU A 459 0.66 -6.46 -22.56
C LEU A 459 1.17 -6.17 -23.97
N ASN A 460 1.60 -4.93 -24.23
CA ASN A 460 2.12 -4.44 -25.50
C ASN A 460 3.18 -3.36 -25.26
N ASN A 461 3.83 -2.91 -26.33
CA ASN A 461 4.87 -1.87 -26.32
C ASN A 461 4.68 -0.94 -27.52
N THR A 462 4.87 0.36 -27.32
CA THR A 462 4.85 1.39 -28.35
C THR A 462 6.07 2.29 -28.16
N GLU A 463 7.01 2.27 -29.12
CA GLU A 463 8.28 2.98 -29.00
C GLU A 463 8.29 4.27 -29.83
N PHE A 464 8.69 5.39 -29.20
CA PHE A 464 8.86 6.68 -29.85
C PHE A 464 10.33 7.07 -29.87
N ASN A 465 10.96 6.93 -31.04
CA ASN A 465 12.40 7.12 -31.21
C ASN A 465 12.75 8.53 -31.72
N LYS A 466 13.62 9.25 -30.99
CA LYS A 466 14.15 10.57 -31.36
C LYS A 466 13.07 11.64 -31.65
N VAL A 467 12.06 11.70 -30.81
CA VAL A 467 11.03 12.76 -30.88
C VAL A 467 11.66 14.10 -30.51
N SER A 468 11.64 15.05 -31.46
CA SER A 468 12.09 16.42 -31.22
C SER A 468 10.96 17.23 -30.58
N VAL A 469 11.24 17.85 -29.42
CA VAL A 469 10.29 18.71 -28.70
C VAL A 469 10.79 20.15 -28.78
N GLU A 470 10.09 21.00 -29.54
CA GLU A 470 10.42 22.42 -29.65
C GLU A 470 9.99 23.22 -28.41
N THR A 471 10.64 24.36 -28.18
CA THR A 471 10.48 25.22 -26.98
C THR A 471 9.04 25.70 -26.75
N GLY A 472 8.30 24.99 -25.89
CA GLY A 472 6.89 25.28 -25.57
C GLY A 472 5.89 24.62 -26.53
N SER A 473 6.32 23.63 -27.29
CA SER A 473 5.44 22.70 -27.99
C SER A 473 4.90 21.63 -27.04
N VAL A 474 3.81 20.97 -27.44
CA VAL A 474 3.33 19.71 -26.87
C VAL A 474 3.20 18.72 -28.01
N VAL A 475 3.82 17.55 -27.87
CA VAL A 475 3.78 16.49 -28.88
C VAL A 475 2.87 15.37 -28.38
N PRO A 476 1.72 15.09 -29.03
CA PRO A 476 0.85 13.99 -28.65
C PRO A 476 1.51 12.65 -29.01
N LEU A 477 1.47 11.70 -28.08
CA LEU A 477 1.94 10.32 -28.26
C LEU A 477 0.72 9.39 -28.26
N ASP A 478 0.43 8.75 -29.39
CA ASP A 478 -0.69 7.82 -29.49
C ASP A 478 -0.30 6.43 -28.97
N VAL A 479 -0.76 6.13 -27.76
CA VAL A 479 -0.59 4.83 -27.08
C VAL A 479 -1.92 4.08 -26.91
N GLY A 480 -3.02 4.58 -27.48
CA GLY A 480 -4.36 4.09 -27.18
C GLY A 480 -4.82 4.47 -25.76
N PRO A 481 -5.45 3.56 -24.99
CA PRO A 481 -5.91 3.86 -23.62
C PRO A 481 -4.76 4.19 -22.66
N ALA A 482 -4.70 5.45 -22.23
CA ALA A 482 -3.65 5.98 -21.34
C ALA A 482 -4.14 6.16 -19.89
N SER A 483 -4.56 5.06 -19.25
CA SER A 483 -4.89 5.05 -17.80
C SER A 483 -4.22 3.91 -17.02
N GLN A 484 -3.50 3.03 -17.71
CA GLN A 484 -2.80 1.85 -17.17
C GLN A 484 -1.55 1.65 -18.00
N LEU A 485 -0.42 2.24 -17.58
CA LEU A 485 0.81 2.30 -18.38
C LEU A 485 2.06 2.13 -17.51
N ASP A 486 3.12 1.62 -18.14
CA ASP A 486 4.50 1.66 -17.63
C ASP A 486 5.34 2.38 -18.69
N ILE A 487 5.68 3.65 -18.43
CA ILE A 487 6.36 4.53 -19.37
C ILE A 487 7.82 4.67 -18.95
N ILE A 488 8.74 4.41 -19.86
CA ILE A 488 10.17 4.70 -19.69
C ILE A 488 10.58 5.73 -20.77
N ALA A 489 11.20 6.83 -20.35
CA ALA A 489 11.63 7.91 -21.24
C ALA A 489 13.08 8.33 -20.92
N GLU A 490 13.84 8.65 -21.96
CA GLU A 490 15.15 9.30 -21.88
C GLU A 490 15.11 10.65 -22.59
N PHE A 491 15.72 11.68 -21.99
CA PHE A 491 15.79 13.03 -22.53
C PHE A 491 17.25 13.43 -22.74
N ASP A 492 17.59 13.77 -23.99
CA ASP A 492 18.86 14.40 -24.37
C ASP A 492 18.65 15.92 -24.48
N VAL A 493 19.41 16.71 -23.70
CA VAL A 493 19.35 18.17 -23.73
C VAL A 493 20.48 18.71 -24.60
N ASP A 494 20.18 19.63 -25.52
CA ASP A 494 21.17 20.24 -26.43
C ASP A 494 22.31 20.92 -25.65
N GLU A 495 23.55 20.51 -25.92
CA GLU A 495 24.76 21.13 -25.38
C GLU A 495 24.83 22.64 -25.63
N GLU A 496 24.34 23.13 -26.77
CA GLU A 496 24.30 24.56 -27.04
C GLU A 496 23.28 25.28 -26.14
N ALA A 497 22.15 24.65 -25.80
CA ALA A 497 21.19 25.19 -24.85
C ALA A 497 21.78 25.25 -23.43
N LEU A 498 22.43 24.18 -22.99
CA LEU A 498 23.15 24.11 -21.70
C LEU A 498 24.20 25.23 -21.58
N LYS A 499 24.96 25.50 -22.65
CA LYS A 499 25.99 26.56 -22.69
C LYS A 499 25.41 27.97 -22.79
N LYS A 500 24.21 28.14 -23.38
CA LYS A 500 23.54 29.45 -23.57
C LYS A 500 22.64 29.85 -22.40
N ALA A 501 22.42 28.98 -21.41
CA ALA A 501 21.61 29.23 -20.22
C ALA A 501 22.25 30.30 -19.28
N ASN A 502 22.17 31.56 -19.70
CA ASN A 502 22.53 32.75 -18.92
C ASN A 502 21.41 33.14 -17.94
N GLU A 503 20.87 32.16 -17.20
CA GLU A 503 19.91 32.47 -16.15
C GLU A 503 20.60 33.16 -14.97
N VAL A 504 19.96 34.22 -14.48
CA VAL A 504 20.29 34.82 -13.19
C VAL A 504 20.07 33.78 -12.11
N HIS A 505 20.90 33.78 -11.06
CA HIS A 505 20.72 32.91 -9.91
C HIS A 505 19.33 33.10 -9.27
N VAL A 506 18.42 32.16 -9.55
CA VAL A 506 17.10 32.03 -8.94
C VAL A 506 17.06 30.68 -8.21
N PRO A 507 16.86 30.68 -6.87
CA PRO A 507 16.63 29.45 -6.13
C PRO A 507 15.32 28.80 -6.62
N PHE A 508 15.44 27.67 -7.33
CA PHE A 508 14.29 26.90 -7.82
C PHE A 508 13.85 25.86 -6.78
N SER A 509 12.54 25.63 -6.69
CA SER A 509 11.94 24.54 -5.92
C SER A 509 10.58 24.20 -6.50
N CYS A 510 10.34 22.92 -6.82
CA CYS A 510 9.08 22.44 -7.38
C CYS A 510 7.87 22.96 -6.58
N LYS A 511 7.93 22.84 -5.24
CA LYS A 511 6.84 23.19 -4.32
C LYS A 511 6.41 24.66 -4.35
N THR A 512 7.32 25.57 -4.70
CA THR A 512 7.04 27.03 -4.75
C THR A 512 7.00 27.59 -6.17
N SER A 513 7.26 26.76 -7.17
CA SER A 513 7.16 27.14 -8.58
C SER A 513 5.70 27.30 -9.04
N GLY A 514 5.51 27.97 -10.18
CA GLY A 514 4.26 27.97 -10.94
C GLY A 514 4.00 26.69 -11.73
N GLY A 515 4.66 25.58 -11.39
CA GLY A 515 4.51 24.28 -12.04
C GLY A 515 4.94 24.31 -13.50
N ALA A 516 4.29 23.51 -14.34
CA ALA A 516 4.57 23.46 -15.77
C ALA A 516 4.24 24.76 -16.54
N ALA A 517 3.63 25.76 -15.88
CA ALA A 517 3.36 27.07 -16.46
C ALA A 517 4.52 28.08 -16.25
N GLU A 518 5.40 27.85 -15.28
CA GLU A 518 6.59 28.68 -15.06
C GLU A 518 7.72 28.23 -15.99
N ARG A 519 8.03 29.04 -17.02
CA ARG A 519 8.99 28.68 -18.08
C ARG A 519 10.37 29.26 -17.81
N GLY A 520 11.38 28.38 -17.79
CA GLY A 520 12.80 28.72 -17.80
C GLY A 520 13.48 28.40 -19.14
N ALA A 521 14.79 28.52 -19.17
CA ALA A 521 15.64 28.22 -20.32
C ALA A 521 15.85 26.71 -20.52
N LEU A 522 15.88 25.93 -19.43
CA LEU A 522 16.15 24.48 -19.42
C LEU A 522 15.08 23.73 -18.61
N GLY A 523 13.82 24.14 -18.75
CA GLY A 523 12.68 23.54 -18.07
C GLY A 523 11.42 24.42 -18.17
N PRO A 524 10.24 23.87 -17.92
CA PRO A 524 9.94 22.46 -17.67
C PRO A 524 9.97 21.63 -18.97
N PHE A 525 10.50 20.41 -18.93
CA PHE A 525 10.35 19.42 -20.01
C PHE A 525 10.14 18.01 -19.45
N GLY A 526 9.28 17.21 -20.07
CA GLY A 526 8.88 15.90 -19.55
C GLY A 526 7.60 15.38 -20.18
N LEU A 527 6.78 14.69 -19.39
CA LEU A 527 5.55 14.05 -19.82
C LEU A 527 4.31 14.71 -19.21
N LEU A 528 3.22 14.75 -19.98
CA LEU A 528 1.88 15.12 -19.49
C LEU A 528 1.07 13.84 -19.36
N VAL A 529 0.91 13.35 -18.12
CA VAL A 529 0.16 12.12 -17.84
C VAL A 529 -1.28 12.43 -17.40
N LEU A 530 -2.18 11.47 -17.58
CA LEU A 530 -3.60 11.58 -17.20
C LEU A 530 -4.26 12.89 -17.70
N ALA A 531 -3.96 13.28 -18.94
CA ALA A 531 -4.40 14.54 -19.54
C ALA A 531 -5.60 14.35 -20.47
N ASP A 532 -6.49 15.36 -20.52
CA ASP A 532 -7.57 15.39 -21.52
C ASP A 532 -7.10 16.03 -22.84
N GLU A 533 -7.77 15.72 -23.96
CA GLU A 533 -7.42 16.23 -25.31
C GLU A 533 -7.31 17.77 -25.37
N SER A 534 -8.07 18.49 -24.54
CA SER A 534 -8.02 19.96 -24.48
C SER A 534 -6.99 20.53 -23.50
N LEU A 535 -6.18 19.69 -22.83
CA LEU A 535 -5.21 20.05 -21.79
C LEU A 535 -5.81 20.94 -20.67
N SER A 536 -7.10 20.76 -20.43
CA SER A 536 -7.89 21.45 -19.41
C SER A 536 -7.79 20.75 -18.05
N GLU A 537 -7.41 19.48 -18.05
CA GLU A 537 -6.88 18.68 -16.94
C GLU A 537 -5.62 17.96 -17.44
N GLN A 538 -4.55 17.97 -16.66
CA GLN A 538 -3.24 17.38 -16.98
C GLN A 538 -2.38 17.25 -15.72
N THR A 539 -1.55 16.21 -15.65
CA THR A 539 -0.54 16.04 -14.59
C THR A 539 0.87 16.03 -15.21
N PRO A 540 1.61 17.15 -15.21
CA PRO A 540 2.98 17.20 -15.70
C PRO A 540 3.97 16.53 -14.75
N VAL A 541 4.77 15.60 -15.26
CA VAL A 541 5.97 15.07 -14.60
C VAL A 541 7.18 15.51 -15.42
N TYR A 542 8.01 16.41 -14.88
CA TYR A 542 9.00 17.14 -15.66
C TYR A 542 10.33 17.39 -14.94
N PHE A 543 11.39 17.44 -15.72
CA PHE A 543 12.69 17.96 -15.31
C PHE A 543 12.75 19.48 -15.47
N TYR A 544 13.48 20.12 -14.56
CA TYR A 544 13.90 21.52 -14.64
C TYR A 544 15.37 21.60 -14.25
N ILE A 545 16.23 22.16 -15.10
CA ILE A 545 17.65 22.36 -14.80
C ILE A 545 17.88 23.84 -14.45
N ALA A 546 18.23 24.11 -13.19
CA ALA A 546 18.57 25.46 -12.71
C ALA A 546 20.08 25.59 -12.45
N LYS A 547 20.61 26.81 -12.47
CA LYS A 547 22.02 27.07 -12.15
C LYS A 547 22.21 27.44 -10.67
N GLY A 548 23.00 26.66 -9.95
CA GLY A 548 23.33 26.86 -8.55
C GLY A 548 24.22 28.09 -8.30
N SER A 549 24.33 28.49 -7.04
CA SER A 549 25.21 29.59 -6.57
C SER A 549 26.70 29.30 -6.77
N ASP A 550 27.09 28.03 -6.83
CA ASP A 550 28.44 27.55 -7.17
C ASP A 550 28.68 27.48 -8.68
N GLY A 551 27.68 27.83 -9.49
CA GLY A 551 27.73 27.79 -10.96
C GLY A 551 27.47 26.42 -11.58
N LYS A 552 27.25 25.37 -10.80
CA LYS A 552 26.88 24.04 -11.31
C LYS A 552 25.42 24.02 -11.77
N LEU A 553 25.10 23.01 -12.57
CA LEU A 553 23.72 22.72 -12.97
C LEU A 553 23.09 21.78 -11.94
N ASN A 554 21.91 22.16 -11.44
CA ASN A 554 21.11 21.40 -10.51
C ASN A 554 19.83 20.94 -11.23
N THR A 555 19.67 19.63 -11.38
CA THR A 555 18.48 19.02 -11.96
C THR A 555 17.43 18.80 -10.88
N PHE A 556 16.21 19.24 -11.13
CA PHE A 556 15.04 18.97 -10.32
C PHE A 556 14.07 18.10 -11.11
N LEU A 557 13.43 17.13 -10.47
CA LEU A 557 12.27 16.42 -11.02
C LEU A 557 11.03 16.82 -10.22
N CYS A 558 10.01 17.32 -10.91
CA CYS A 558 8.76 17.82 -10.34
C CYS A 558 7.55 17.03 -10.85
N ASN A 559 6.51 16.95 -10.03
CA ASN A 559 5.19 16.44 -10.38
C ASN A 559 4.14 17.49 -9.98
N ASP A 560 3.48 18.07 -10.98
CA ASP A 560 2.62 19.24 -10.85
C ASP A 560 1.14 18.84 -10.85
N LEU A 561 0.53 18.85 -9.66
CA LEU A 561 -0.89 18.53 -9.51
C LEU A 561 -1.80 19.77 -9.63
N SER A 562 -1.25 20.97 -9.91
CA SER A 562 -2.02 22.23 -9.90
C SER A 562 -3.22 22.23 -10.86
N ARG A 563 -3.13 21.44 -11.94
CA ARG A 563 -4.16 21.25 -12.97
C ARG A 563 -4.55 19.78 -13.19
N SER A 564 -4.26 18.88 -12.25
CA SER A 564 -4.60 17.45 -12.35
C SER A 564 -6.11 17.20 -12.46
N SER A 565 -6.92 18.01 -11.77
CA SER A 565 -8.38 17.94 -11.78
C SER A 565 -9.03 19.33 -11.76
N LYS A 566 -10.26 19.46 -12.27
CA LYS A 566 -11.12 20.64 -12.05
C LYS A 566 -11.80 20.65 -10.69
N ALA A 567 -11.99 19.47 -10.07
CA ALA A 567 -12.62 19.33 -8.76
C ALA A 567 -11.93 20.25 -7.73
N SER A 568 -12.70 20.89 -6.85
CA SER A 568 -12.17 21.92 -5.92
C SER A 568 -11.88 21.39 -4.51
N ASP A 569 -12.23 20.14 -4.26
CA ASP A 569 -12.17 19.40 -3.00
C ASP A 569 -11.03 18.35 -2.97
N VAL A 570 -10.02 18.50 -3.84
CA VAL A 570 -8.87 17.60 -4.00
C VAL A 570 -7.54 18.34 -3.79
N ASP A 571 -6.51 17.64 -3.31
CA ASP A 571 -5.16 18.19 -3.19
C ASP A 571 -4.46 18.33 -4.55
N LYS A 572 -3.77 19.45 -4.72
CA LYS A 572 -3.14 19.92 -5.96
C LYS A 572 -1.73 20.47 -5.71
N GLN A 573 -1.10 20.09 -4.60
CA GLN A 573 0.28 20.47 -4.30
C GLN A 573 1.23 19.99 -5.40
N ILE A 574 2.23 20.81 -5.73
CA ILE A 574 3.36 20.41 -6.59
C ILE A 574 4.40 19.70 -5.72
N PHE A 575 4.77 18.49 -6.12
CA PHE A 575 5.79 17.66 -5.49
C PHE A 575 7.09 17.64 -6.30
N GLY A 576 8.15 17.12 -5.70
CA GLY A 576 9.45 16.98 -6.36
C GLY A 576 10.63 17.56 -5.57
N ASN A 577 11.83 17.22 -6.01
CA ASN A 577 13.09 17.68 -5.42
C ASN A 577 14.25 17.62 -6.43
N TYR A 578 15.44 18.03 -5.99
CA TYR A 578 16.71 17.79 -6.66
C TYR A 578 16.95 16.29 -6.94
N VAL A 579 17.59 16.00 -8.07
CA VAL A 579 18.06 14.67 -8.47
C VAL A 579 19.56 14.77 -8.79
N PRO A 580 20.43 13.93 -8.20
CA PRO A 580 21.82 13.82 -8.65
C PRO A 580 21.87 13.19 -10.04
N VAL A 581 22.51 13.87 -10.98
CA VAL A 581 22.76 13.40 -12.35
C VAL A 581 24.24 13.56 -12.61
N LEU A 582 24.95 12.48 -12.93
CA LEU A 582 26.39 12.49 -13.07
C LEU A 582 26.83 12.87 -14.49
N GLU A 583 28.10 13.24 -14.64
CA GLU A 583 28.64 13.66 -15.93
C GLU A 583 28.55 12.53 -16.97
N GLY A 584 27.92 12.81 -18.12
CA GLY A 584 27.67 11.85 -19.19
C GLY A 584 26.42 10.99 -19.01
N GLU A 585 25.66 11.13 -17.91
CA GLU A 585 24.38 10.46 -17.75
C GLU A 585 23.24 11.19 -18.47
N LYS A 586 22.31 10.42 -19.05
CA LYS A 586 21.06 10.94 -19.60
C LYS A 586 20.03 11.15 -18.50
N LEU A 587 19.15 12.12 -18.71
CA LEU A 587 17.96 12.29 -17.89
C LEU A 587 16.96 11.18 -18.22
N SER A 588 16.73 10.27 -17.29
CA SER A 588 15.83 9.13 -17.47
C SER A 588 14.72 9.13 -16.43
N LEU A 589 13.53 8.71 -16.86
CA LEU A 589 12.29 8.76 -16.08
C LEU A 589 11.49 7.48 -16.31
N ARG A 590 11.02 6.83 -15.24
CA ARG A 590 9.98 5.80 -15.31
C ARG A 590 8.73 6.28 -14.57
N ILE A 591 7.56 6.08 -15.17
CA ILE A 591 6.24 6.38 -14.59
C ILE A 591 5.38 5.12 -14.66
N LEU A 592 4.78 4.74 -13.53
CA LEU A 592 3.67 3.80 -13.48
C LEU A 592 2.36 4.58 -13.34
N GLU A 593 1.45 4.41 -14.30
CA GLU A 593 0.10 4.97 -14.27
C GLU A 593 -0.92 3.86 -14.01
N ASP A 594 -1.83 4.04 -13.04
CA ASP A 594 -2.81 3.02 -12.66
C ASP A 594 -4.15 3.60 -12.20
N CYS A 595 -5.16 3.52 -13.06
CA CYS A 595 -6.56 3.85 -12.77
C CYS A 595 -7.50 2.85 -13.49
N SER A 596 -8.78 2.80 -13.09
CA SER A 596 -9.68 1.71 -13.45
C SER A 596 -10.23 1.82 -14.88
N SER A 597 -9.98 0.80 -15.68
CA SER A 597 -10.34 0.74 -17.10
C SER A 597 -11.79 0.29 -17.33
N ASN A 598 -12.76 0.91 -16.64
CA ASN A 598 -14.17 0.60 -16.82
C ASN A 598 -14.67 1.08 -18.20
N LYS A 599 -14.60 0.17 -19.19
CA LYS A 599 -15.06 0.39 -20.56
C LYS A 599 -16.56 0.68 -20.62
N TYR A 600 -16.92 1.95 -20.76
CA TYR A 600 -18.24 2.31 -21.28
C TYR A 600 -18.25 2.14 -22.81
N GLU A 601 -18.91 1.09 -23.29
CA GLU A 601 -19.36 1.07 -24.70
C GLU A 601 -20.37 2.20 -24.91
N ALA A 602 -19.97 3.24 -25.64
CA ALA A 602 -20.90 4.21 -26.21
C ALA A 602 -21.75 3.55 -27.29
N ARG A 603 -22.81 2.82 -26.89
CA ARG A 603 -23.76 2.13 -27.78
C ARG A 603 -24.69 3.04 -28.59
N ASP A 604 -24.26 4.26 -28.89
CA ASP A 604 -24.98 5.15 -29.78
C ASP A 604 -24.00 5.98 -30.60
N ALA A 605 -24.12 5.91 -31.94
CA ALA A 605 -23.20 6.53 -32.91
C ALA A 605 -23.31 8.07 -33.00
N LYS A 606 -23.71 8.70 -31.89
CA LYS A 606 -23.82 10.15 -31.68
C LYS A 606 -23.08 10.66 -30.45
N PHE A 607 -22.60 9.78 -29.56
CA PHE A 607 -21.77 10.18 -28.41
C PHE A 607 -20.27 10.16 -28.78
N LYS A 608 -19.86 11.10 -29.65
CA LYS A 608 -18.45 11.40 -29.98
C LYS A 608 -17.86 12.56 -29.17
N PHE A 609 -18.61 13.03 -28.18
CA PHE A 609 -18.22 14.10 -27.26
C PHE A 609 -18.69 13.68 -25.87
N TRP A 610 -17.75 13.39 -24.96
CA TRP A 610 -17.75 13.68 -23.52
C TRP A 610 -16.40 13.18 -22.95
N LYS A 611 -15.89 13.87 -21.93
CA LYS A 611 -14.47 13.86 -21.55
C LYS A 611 -14.06 12.68 -20.66
N PRO A 612 -12.77 12.28 -20.60
CA PRO A 612 -12.26 11.55 -19.45
C PRO A 612 -12.47 12.44 -18.22
N LEU A 613 -13.29 11.98 -17.28
CA LEU A 613 -13.69 12.77 -16.11
C LEU A 613 -13.08 12.17 -14.85
N VAL A 614 -12.01 12.84 -14.42
CA VAL A 614 -11.35 12.79 -13.11
C VAL A 614 -10.46 11.59 -12.80
N SER A 615 -9.17 11.88 -12.62
CA SER A 615 -8.28 11.11 -11.75
C SER A 615 -8.08 11.80 -10.40
N THR A 616 -8.31 11.06 -9.31
CA THR A 616 -7.88 11.42 -7.94
C THR A 616 -7.00 10.36 -7.29
N ALA A 617 -6.90 9.15 -7.86
CA ALA A 617 -6.00 8.10 -7.39
C ALA A 617 -4.63 8.22 -8.06
N LEU A 618 -3.90 9.30 -7.77
CA LEU A 618 -2.59 9.51 -8.36
C LEU A 618 -1.50 8.68 -7.64
N ALA A 619 -1.47 7.38 -7.89
CA ALA A 619 -0.38 6.49 -7.48
C ALA A 619 0.86 6.61 -8.40
N ALA A 620 1.20 7.83 -8.82
CA ALA A 620 2.37 8.10 -9.65
C ALA A 620 3.67 7.92 -8.84
N THR A 621 4.16 6.69 -8.77
CA THR A 621 5.47 6.35 -8.20
C THR A 621 6.56 6.96 -9.07
N MET A 622 7.20 8.02 -8.58
CA MET A 622 8.32 8.70 -9.25
C MET A 622 9.64 8.03 -8.85
N ILE A 623 10.40 7.53 -9.84
CA ILE A 623 11.72 6.93 -9.61
C ILE A 623 12.68 7.44 -10.69
N VAL A 624 13.90 7.78 -10.28
CA VAL A 624 14.93 8.44 -11.11
C VAL A 624 16.27 7.71 -10.97
N PHE A 625 17.08 7.71 -12.02
CA PHE A 625 18.27 6.86 -12.12
C PHE A 625 19.55 7.66 -12.35
N GLY A 626 20.59 7.31 -11.59
CA GLY A 626 21.95 7.25 -12.13
C GLY A 626 22.06 5.96 -12.97
N GLY A 627 22.54 6.06 -14.20
CA GLY A 627 22.18 5.11 -15.27
C GLY A 627 22.96 3.79 -15.30
N GLU A 628 22.31 2.70 -15.72
CA GLU A 628 22.95 1.54 -16.39
C GLU A 628 21.91 0.59 -17.03
N THR A 629 21.08 1.10 -17.95
CA THR A 629 20.05 0.30 -18.67
C THR A 629 20.64 -0.82 -19.56
N SER A 630 21.94 -0.78 -19.85
CA SER A 630 22.63 -1.78 -20.68
C SER A 630 22.84 -3.14 -20.00
N SER A 631 23.02 -3.19 -18.67
CA SER A 631 23.40 -4.43 -17.97
C SER A 631 22.25 -5.42 -17.79
N MET A 632 21.00 -4.94 -17.78
CA MET A 632 19.80 -5.80 -17.72
C MET A 632 19.40 -6.35 -19.10
N ALA A 633 19.77 -5.67 -20.19
CA ALA A 633 19.44 -6.11 -21.55
C ALA A 633 20.10 -7.47 -21.91
N GLU A 634 21.29 -7.76 -21.37
CA GLU A 634 21.97 -9.04 -21.57
C GLU A 634 21.41 -10.16 -20.68
N LEU A 635 20.92 -9.84 -19.48
CA LEU A 635 20.31 -10.83 -18.58
C LEU A 635 18.95 -11.31 -19.13
N ASN A 636 18.11 -10.37 -19.59
CA ASN A 636 16.82 -10.67 -20.24
C ASN A 636 17.02 -11.52 -21.51
N LYS A 637 18.11 -11.29 -22.24
CA LYS A 637 18.47 -12.11 -23.40
C LYS A 637 18.88 -13.52 -23.00
N PHE A 638 19.64 -13.69 -21.92
CA PHE A 638 20.04 -15.00 -21.42
C PHE A 638 18.83 -15.83 -20.93
N GLU A 639 17.87 -15.25 -20.21
CA GLU A 639 16.66 -15.98 -19.81
C GLU A 639 15.75 -16.33 -20.99
N ALA A 640 15.60 -15.42 -21.96
CA ALA A 640 14.85 -15.68 -23.19
C ALA A 640 15.47 -16.81 -24.04
N GLU A 641 16.81 -16.94 -24.04
CA GLU A 641 17.53 -18.02 -24.72
C GLU A 641 17.57 -19.34 -23.91
N ALA A 642 17.54 -19.26 -22.57
CA ALA A 642 17.70 -20.43 -21.67
C ALA A 642 16.45 -21.31 -21.48
N ARG A 643 15.25 -20.87 -21.91
CA ARG A 643 13.98 -21.64 -21.84
C ARG A 643 13.70 -22.26 -20.47
N GLY A 644 13.66 -21.43 -19.42
CA GLY A 644 13.26 -21.86 -18.07
C GLY A 644 11.89 -22.55 -18.05
N GLU A 645 11.75 -23.57 -17.19
CA GLU A 645 10.66 -24.58 -17.20
C GLU A 645 9.24 -24.03 -16.88
N PHE A 646 9.10 -22.72 -16.66
CA PHE A 646 7.84 -22.03 -16.41
C PHE A 646 7.41 -21.06 -17.54
N GLY A 647 8.27 -20.80 -18.53
CA GLY A 647 8.07 -19.79 -19.58
C GLY A 647 7.32 -20.27 -20.84
N ILE A 648 6.18 -20.97 -20.70
CA ILE A 648 5.37 -21.39 -21.87
C ILE A 648 3.88 -21.11 -21.65
N GLY A 649 3.33 -20.25 -22.51
CA GLY A 649 1.90 -20.18 -22.80
C GLY A 649 1.26 -18.83 -22.49
N SER A 650 0.90 -18.11 -23.55
CA SER A 650 -0.01 -16.97 -23.51
C SER A 650 -1.36 -17.37 -22.88
N ALA A 651 -1.54 -17.02 -21.60
CA ALA A 651 -2.84 -17.13 -20.93
C ALA A 651 -3.82 -16.13 -21.55
N ALA A 652 -4.60 -16.58 -22.54
CA ALA A 652 -5.60 -15.75 -23.20
C ALA A 652 -6.60 -15.18 -22.17
N GLN A 653 -6.84 -13.87 -22.22
CA GLN A 653 -7.65 -13.15 -21.24
C GLN A 653 -9.07 -12.94 -21.78
N PHE A 654 -10.00 -13.71 -21.25
CA PHE A 654 -11.45 -13.65 -21.46
C PHE A 654 -12.21 -13.24 -20.19
N GLY A 655 -11.51 -12.69 -19.18
CA GLY A 655 -12.14 -12.23 -17.94
C GLY A 655 -13.23 -11.19 -18.22
N SER A 656 -14.42 -11.42 -17.69
CA SER A 656 -15.64 -10.63 -17.95
C SER A 656 -16.04 -10.50 -19.43
N ALA A 657 -15.52 -11.34 -20.32
CA ALA A 657 -15.85 -11.30 -21.75
C ALA A 657 -17.29 -11.78 -22.01
N ASP A 658 -17.94 -11.15 -23.00
CA ASP A 658 -19.20 -11.63 -23.56
C ASP A 658 -18.89 -12.67 -24.65
N LEU A 659 -19.07 -13.95 -24.31
CA LEU A 659 -18.85 -15.12 -25.17
C LEU A 659 -20.16 -15.88 -25.43
N LYS A 660 -21.32 -15.20 -25.34
CA LYS A 660 -22.62 -15.82 -25.60
C LYS A 660 -22.66 -16.36 -27.02
N LYS A 661 -22.98 -17.65 -27.15
CA LYS A 661 -23.08 -18.35 -28.45
C LYS A 661 -21.78 -18.30 -29.28
N ALA A 662 -20.64 -18.03 -28.64
CA ALA A 662 -19.33 -18.16 -29.26
C ALA A 662 -19.04 -19.63 -29.60
N VAL A 663 -18.25 -19.87 -30.65
CA VAL A 663 -17.90 -21.22 -31.14
C VAL A 663 -16.38 -21.32 -31.17
N HIS A 664 -15.84 -22.14 -30.27
CA HIS A 664 -14.43 -22.29 -29.95
C HIS A 664 -14.09 -23.78 -29.75
N VAL A 665 -14.18 -24.53 -30.83
CA VAL A 665 -14.14 -26.00 -30.85
C VAL A 665 -12.71 -26.50 -31.16
N ASN A 666 -12.20 -27.44 -30.35
CA ASN A 666 -10.81 -27.92 -30.36
C ASN A 666 -9.74 -26.82 -30.17
N GLU A 667 -10.06 -25.76 -29.44
CA GLU A 667 -9.13 -24.66 -29.13
C GLU A 667 -8.31 -24.93 -27.87
N ASN A 668 -7.17 -24.23 -27.74
CA ASN A 668 -6.26 -24.36 -26.61
C ASN A 668 -6.37 -23.13 -25.69
N PHE A 669 -7.07 -23.33 -24.58
CA PHE A 669 -7.31 -22.39 -23.49
C PHE A 669 -6.53 -22.76 -22.21
N ARG A 670 -5.43 -23.51 -22.34
CA ARG A 670 -4.58 -23.90 -21.20
C ARG A 670 -4.14 -22.65 -20.43
N ARG A 671 -4.44 -22.61 -19.12
CA ARG A 671 -4.19 -21.46 -18.21
C ARG A 671 -4.85 -20.13 -18.62
N ALA A 672 -5.80 -20.13 -19.56
CA ALA A 672 -6.57 -18.94 -19.92
C ALA A 672 -7.46 -18.47 -18.75
N ASN A 673 -7.83 -17.20 -18.76
CA ASN A 673 -8.64 -16.58 -17.71
C ASN A 673 -10.02 -16.20 -18.25
N PHE A 674 -11.06 -16.86 -17.75
CA PHE A 674 -12.48 -16.63 -18.02
C PHE A 674 -13.22 -16.11 -16.79
N THR A 675 -12.53 -15.57 -15.79
CA THR A 675 -13.15 -15.10 -14.54
C THR A 675 -14.31 -14.14 -14.84
N SER A 676 -15.52 -14.49 -14.37
CA SER A 676 -16.78 -13.76 -14.60
C SER A 676 -17.21 -13.61 -16.08
N ALA A 677 -16.70 -14.44 -17.00
CA ALA A 677 -17.11 -14.43 -18.41
C ALA A 677 -18.58 -14.89 -18.60
N ASP A 678 -19.28 -14.29 -19.56
CA ASP A 678 -20.65 -14.66 -19.96
C ASP A 678 -20.60 -15.63 -21.15
N MET A 679 -20.51 -16.93 -20.87
CA MET A 679 -20.29 -18.02 -21.81
C MET A 679 -21.59 -18.77 -22.19
N ARG A 680 -22.77 -18.15 -22.03
CA ARG A 680 -24.05 -18.87 -22.18
C ARG A 680 -24.29 -19.33 -23.63
N GLU A 681 -24.81 -20.54 -23.78
CA GLU A 681 -25.13 -21.17 -25.07
C GLU A 681 -23.93 -21.28 -26.05
N SER A 682 -22.69 -21.21 -25.55
CA SER A 682 -21.45 -21.32 -26.33
C SER A 682 -21.07 -22.78 -26.66
N ASP A 683 -20.16 -22.97 -27.62
CA ASP A 683 -19.57 -24.27 -27.95
C ASP A 683 -18.04 -24.27 -27.75
N PHE A 684 -17.59 -25.09 -26.80
CA PHE A 684 -16.22 -25.32 -26.39
C PHE A 684 -15.84 -26.82 -26.50
N SER A 685 -16.54 -27.59 -27.34
CA SER A 685 -16.30 -29.03 -27.47
C SER A 685 -14.89 -29.36 -27.96
N GLY A 686 -14.29 -30.41 -27.37
CA GLY A 686 -12.92 -30.86 -27.64
C GLY A 686 -11.81 -29.90 -27.20
N SER A 687 -12.14 -28.74 -26.62
CA SER A 687 -11.16 -27.70 -26.26
C SER A 687 -10.42 -28.02 -24.95
N THR A 688 -9.17 -27.55 -24.84
CA THR A 688 -8.28 -27.81 -23.69
C THR A 688 -8.24 -26.61 -22.77
N PHE A 689 -8.69 -26.75 -21.54
CA PHE A 689 -8.71 -25.72 -20.48
C PHE A 689 -7.74 -26.04 -19.33
N ASN A 690 -6.80 -26.98 -19.48
CA ASN A 690 -5.95 -27.44 -18.38
C ASN A 690 -5.34 -26.27 -17.56
N GLY A 691 -5.66 -26.19 -16.27
CA GLY A 691 -5.21 -25.10 -15.39
C GLY A 691 -5.83 -23.71 -15.62
N ALA A 692 -6.96 -23.60 -16.33
CA ALA A 692 -7.66 -22.33 -16.57
C ALA A 692 -8.46 -21.83 -15.36
N TYR A 693 -8.66 -20.52 -15.33
CA TYR A 693 -9.43 -19.77 -14.32
C TYR A 693 -10.82 -19.49 -14.89
N LEU A 694 -11.88 -19.95 -14.22
CA LEU A 694 -13.29 -19.94 -14.66
C LEU A 694 -14.22 -19.46 -13.53
N GLU A 695 -13.65 -18.83 -12.49
CA GLU A 695 -14.39 -18.39 -11.30
C GLU A 695 -15.52 -17.43 -11.65
N LYS A 696 -16.71 -17.68 -11.11
CA LYS A 696 -17.94 -16.91 -11.35
C LYS A 696 -18.37 -16.83 -12.84
N ALA A 697 -17.77 -17.60 -13.74
CA ALA A 697 -18.17 -17.63 -15.14
C ALA A 697 -19.59 -18.22 -15.30
N VAL A 698 -20.32 -17.74 -16.30
CA VAL A 698 -21.72 -18.10 -16.55
C VAL A 698 -21.84 -18.87 -17.85
N ALA A 699 -21.79 -20.20 -17.77
CA ALA A 699 -21.80 -21.12 -18.89
C ALA A 699 -23.12 -21.93 -19.00
N TYR A 700 -24.25 -21.27 -18.70
CA TYR A 700 -25.59 -21.85 -18.88
C TYR A 700 -25.75 -22.38 -20.31
N LYS A 701 -26.08 -23.68 -20.46
CA LYS A 701 -26.22 -24.36 -21.77
C LYS A 701 -24.97 -24.34 -22.67
N ALA A 702 -23.77 -24.10 -22.12
CA ALA A 702 -22.55 -24.24 -22.88
C ALA A 702 -22.24 -25.71 -23.20
N ASN A 703 -21.61 -25.97 -24.36
CA ASN A 703 -21.18 -27.29 -24.78
C ASN A 703 -19.68 -27.49 -24.51
N PHE A 704 -19.35 -28.33 -23.54
CA PHE A 704 -17.98 -28.75 -23.20
C PHE A 704 -17.75 -30.24 -23.53
N THR A 705 -18.48 -30.80 -24.50
CA THR A 705 -18.35 -32.23 -24.85
C THR A 705 -16.90 -32.59 -25.18
N GLY A 706 -16.33 -33.55 -24.44
CA GLY A 706 -14.95 -33.99 -24.62
C GLY A 706 -13.86 -32.96 -24.27
N ALA A 707 -14.20 -31.85 -23.61
CA ALA A 707 -13.23 -30.84 -23.21
C ALA A 707 -12.34 -31.32 -22.03
N ASP A 708 -11.08 -30.90 -22.02
CA ASP A 708 -10.15 -31.13 -20.91
C ASP A 708 -10.17 -29.95 -19.94
N LEU A 709 -10.97 -30.06 -18.88
CA LEU A 709 -11.12 -29.12 -17.77
C LEU A 709 -10.28 -29.55 -16.55
N SER A 710 -9.22 -30.35 -16.73
CA SER A 710 -8.36 -30.77 -15.62
C SER A 710 -7.61 -29.60 -14.97
N ASP A 711 -7.37 -29.69 -13.66
CA ASP A 711 -6.69 -28.64 -12.86
C ASP A 711 -7.34 -27.23 -12.91
N THR A 712 -8.57 -27.09 -13.42
CA THR A 712 -9.27 -25.80 -13.52
C THR A 712 -9.83 -25.29 -12.18
N LEU A 713 -9.85 -23.98 -12.01
CA LEU A 713 -10.50 -23.31 -10.88
C LEU A 713 -11.84 -22.73 -11.34
N MET A 714 -12.95 -23.31 -10.87
CA MET A 714 -14.32 -22.99 -11.27
C MET A 714 -15.17 -22.49 -10.08
N ASP A 715 -14.59 -21.83 -9.06
CA ASP A 715 -15.38 -21.41 -7.87
C ASP A 715 -16.58 -20.54 -8.26
N ARG A 716 -17.78 -20.92 -7.79
CA ARG A 716 -19.07 -20.25 -8.09
C ARG A 716 -19.43 -20.18 -9.57
N MET A 717 -18.92 -21.09 -10.40
CA MET A 717 -19.29 -21.15 -11.82
C MET A 717 -20.75 -21.62 -11.98
N VAL A 718 -21.45 -21.07 -12.98
CA VAL A 718 -22.83 -21.43 -13.33
C VAL A 718 -22.79 -22.34 -14.55
N LEU A 719 -23.03 -23.63 -14.35
CA LEU A 719 -22.97 -24.72 -15.34
C LEU A 719 -24.35 -25.39 -15.55
N ASN A 720 -25.43 -24.74 -15.15
CA ASN A 720 -26.79 -25.26 -15.32
C ASN A 720 -27.08 -25.62 -16.79
N GLU A 721 -27.65 -26.80 -17.01
CA GLU A 721 -27.94 -27.38 -18.34
C GLU A 721 -26.72 -27.42 -19.31
N ALA A 722 -25.48 -27.27 -18.83
CA ALA A 722 -24.28 -27.38 -19.65
C ALA A 722 -24.00 -28.84 -20.05
N ASN A 723 -23.42 -29.05 -21.22
CA ASN A 723 -23.08 -30.39 -21.71
C ASN A 723 -21.60 -30.73 -21.44
N LEU A 724 -21.35 -31.54 -20.42
CA LEU A 724 -20.03 -32.03 -19.98
C LEU A 724 -19.79 -33.49 -20.41
N THR A 725 -20.52 -34.00 -21.41
CA THR A 725 -20.39 -35.40 -21.87
C THR A 725 -18.95 -35.72 -22.26
N ASN A 726 -18.36 -36.78 -21.69
CA ASN A 726 -16.95 -37.15 -21.83
C ASN A 726 -15.91 -36.07 -21.44
N ALA A 727 -16.29 -34.98 -20.76
CA ALA A 727 -15.34 -33.98 -20.27
C ALA A 727 -14.43 -34.55 -19.16
N VAL A 728 -13.19 -34.06 -19.08
CA VAL A 728 -12.20 -34.47 -18.06
C VAL A 728 -12.07 -33.34 -17.05
N LEU A 729 -12.57 -33.53 -15.83
CA LEU A 729 -12.58 -32.53 -14.75
C LEU A 729 -11.62 -32.93 -13.60
N VAL A 730 -10.58 -33.69 -13.91
CA VAL A 730 -9.66 -34.27 -12.91
C VAL A 730 -8.93 -33.17 -12.13
N ARG A 731 -8.94 -33.25 -10.79
CA ARG A 731 -8.38 -32.25 -9.85
C ARG A 731 -8.94 -30.82 -9.99
N SER A 732 -10.08 -30.63 -10.66
CA SER A 732 -10.72 -29.32 -10.76
C SER A 732 -11.41 -28.90 -9.45
N VAL A 733 -11.62 -27.60 -9.26
CA VAL A 733 -12.25 -27.04 -8.06
C VAL A 733 -13.58 -26.38 -8.44
N LEU A 734 -14.70 -27.01 -8.09
CA LEU A 734 -16.07 -26.55 -8.36
C LEU A 734 -16.82 -26.13 -7.09
N THR A 735 -16.12 -25.59 -6.09
CA THR A 735 -16.77 -25.12 -4.85
C THR A 735 -17.86 -24.08 -5.16
N ARG A 736 -19.01 -24.19 -4.48
CA ARG A 736 -20.18 -23.31 -4.68
C ARG A 736 -20.71 -23.19 -6.12
N SER A 737 -20.35 -24.11 -7.00
CA SER A 737 -20.79 -24.10 -8.41
C SER A 737 -22.14 -24.78 -8.56
N ASP A 738 -22.94 -24.31 -9.52
CA ASP A 738 -24.24 -24.90 -9.83
C ASP A 738 -24.15 -25.71 -11.13
N LEU A 739 -24.27 -27.05 -11.01
CA LEU A 739 -24.34 -27.97 -12.16
C LEU A 739 -25.76 -28.54 -12.33
N GLY A 740 -26.79 -27.74 -11.99
CA GLY A 740 -28.19 -28.13 -12.07
C GLY A 740 -28.62 -28.52 -13.49
N GLY A 741 -28.88 -29.80 -13.70
CA GLY A 741 -29.30 -30.35 -15.00
C GLY A 741 -28.20 -30.48 -16.05
N ALA A 742 -26.92 -30.37 -15.68
CA ALA A 742 -25.81 -30.58 -16.60
C ALA A 742 -25.77 -32.03 -17.12
N LEU A 743 -25.40 -32.24 -18.39
CA LEU A 743 -25.21 -33.58 -18.97
C LEU A 743 -23.80 -34.06 -18.64
N ILE A 744 -23.67 -35.11 -17.83
CA ILE A 744 -22.37 -35.58 -17.29
C ILE A 744 -22.01 -37.00 -17.72
N GLU A 745 -22.66 -37.56 -18.74
CA GLU A 745 -22.40 -38.94 -19.17
C GLU A 745 -20.94 -39.12 -19.60
N GLY A 746 -20.23 -40.04 -18.94
CA GLY A 746 -18.80 -40.25 -19.19
C GLY A 746 -17.89 -39.10 -18.73
N ALA A 747 -18.36 -38.10 -18.00
CA ALA A 747 -17.47 -37.10 -17.39
C ALA A 747 -16.57 -37.72 -16.31
N ASP A 748 -15.31 -37.32 -16.21
CA ASP A 748 -14.38 -37.77 -15.16
C ASP A 748 -14.16 -36.70 -14.10
N PHE A 749 -14.58 -36.96 -12.86
CA PHE A 749 -14.46 -36.05 -11.71
C PHE A 749 -13.39 -36.49 -10.70
N SER A 750 -12.39 -37.27 -11.11
CA SER A 750 -11.41 -37.84 -10.19
C SER A 750 -10.63 -36.75 -9.46
N ASP A 751 -10.62 -36.82 -8.12
CA ASP A 751 -10.03 -35.82 -7.22
C ASP A 751 -10.58 -34.39 -7.37
N ALA A 752 -11.74 -34.21 -8.01
CA ALA A 752 -12.41 -32.90 -8.12
C ALA A 752 -13.04 -32.47 -6.78
N VAL A 753 -12.89 -31.20 -6.42
CA VAL A 753 -13.46 -30.61 -5.21
C VAL A 753 -14.86 -30.07 -5.50
N ILE A 754 -15.89 -30.77 -5.04
CA ILE A 754 -17.31 -30.47 -5.30
C ILE A 754 -18.07 -30.43 -3.97
N ASP A 755 -18.93 -29.43 -3.79
CA ASP A 755 -19.81 -29.32 -2.62
C ASP A 755 -20.71 -30.56 -2.47
N LEU A 756 -20.86 -31.06 -1.23
CA LEU A 756 -21.57 -32.31 -0.96
C LEU A 756 -23.02 -32.35 -1.51
N PRO A 757 -23.86 -31.30 -1.41
CA PRO A 757 -25.20 -31.31 -2.00
C PRO A 757 -25.17 -31.46 -3.53
N GLN A 758 -24.23 -30.78 -4.20
CA GLN A 758 -24.07 -30.85 -5.65
C GLN A 758 -23.62 -32.26 -6.07
N LYS A 759 -22.61 -32.81 -5.40
CA LYS A 759 -22.15 -34.20 -5.57
C LYS A 759 -23.29 -35.21 -5.42
N GLN A 760 -24.11 -35.08 -4.37
CA GLN A 760 -25.29 -35.92 -4.14
C GLN A 760 -26.35 -35.77 -5.24
N ALA A 761 -26.55 -34.58 -5.79
CA ALA A 761 -27.45 -34.34 -6.91
C ALA A 761 -26.97 -35.03 -8.20
N LEU A 762 -25.69 -34.86 -8.56
CA LEU A 762 -25.06 -35.53 -9.72
C LEU A 762 -25.15 -37.06 -9.61
N CYS A 763 -24.88 -37.62 -8.43
CA CYS A 763 -24.93 -39.07 -8.19
C CYS A 763 -26.30 -39.74 -8.44
N LYS A 764 -27.40 -38.98 -8.58
CA LYS A 764 -28.73 -39.52 -8.90
C LYS A 764 -28.87 -39.96 -10.37
N TYR A 765 -28.05 -39.39 -11.26
CA TYR A 765 -28.14 -39.63 -12.71
C TYR A 765 -26.77 -39.84 -13.41
N ALA A 766 -25.67 -39.78 -12.67
CA ALA A 766 -24.32 -40.09 -13.17
C ALA A 766 -24.22 -41.50 -13.75
N ASN A 767 -23.93 -41.58 -15.06
CA ASN A 767 -23.79 -42.79 -15.86
C ASN A 767 -22.54 -42.72 -16.76
N GLY A 768 -22.22 -43.84 -17.41
CA GLY A 768 -21.14 -43.90 -18.41
C GLY A 768 -19.72 -44.05 -17.83
N ARG A 769 -18.77 -44.03 -18.77
CA ARG A 769 -17.32 -44.15 -18.55
C ARG A 769 -16.62 -43.23 -19.55
N ASN A 770 -15.67 -42.43 -19.06
CA ASN A 770 -14.94 -41.49 -19.90
C ASN A 770 -14.16 -42.22 -20.98
N SER A 771 -14.30 -41.79 -22.24
CA SER A 771 -13.64 -42.41 -23.39
C SER A 771 -12.12 -42.22 -23.43
N ILE A 772 -11.58 -41.24 -22.70
CA ILE A 772 -10.15 -40.90 -22.66
C ILE A 772 -9.49 -41.54 -21.43
N THR A 773 -10.00 -41.26 -20.22
CA THR A 773 -9.39 -41.73 -18.97
C THR A 773 -9.81 -43.16 -18.60
N GLY A 774 -10.89 -43.67 -19.20
CA GLY A 774 -11.46 -44.96 -18.86
C GLY A 774 -12.12 -45.03 -17.48
N VAL A 775 -12.27 -43.91 -16.76
CA VAL A 775 -12.88 -43.88 -15.42
C VAL A 775 -14.41 -43.78 -15.52
N SER A 776 -15.14 -44.50 -14.65
CA SER A 776 -16.60 -44.34 -14.57
C SER A 776 -16.98 -43.07 -13.82
N THR A 777 -17.86 -42.25 -14.42
CA THR A 777 -18.38 -41.00 -13.83
C THR A 777 -18.93 -41.20 -12.43
N ARG A 778 -19.64 -42.31 -12.21
CA ARG A 778 -20.22 -42.67 -10.91
C ARG A 778 -19.15 -43.03 -9.87
N ALA A 779 -18.03 -43.60 -10.31
CA ALA A 779 -16.90 -43.94 -9.45
C ALA A 779 -16.01 -42.72 -9.14
N SER A 780 -15.74 -41.86 -10.12
CA SER A 780 -15.00 -40.60 -9.93
C SER A 780 -15.74 -39.63 -9.01
N LEU A 781 -17.07 -39.54 -9.15
CA LEU A 781 -17.94 -38.82 -8.20
C LEU A 781 -18.09 -39.53 -6.84
N GLY A 782 -17.50 -40.71 -6.63
CA GLY A 782 -17.56 -41.45 -5.36
C GLY A 782 -18.98 -41.85 -4.93
N CYS A 783 -19.91 -42.00 -5.87
CA CYS A 783 -21.30 -42.35 -5.59
C CYS A 783 -21.43 -43.77 -5.02
N GLY A 784 -22.40 -43.98 -4.12
CA GLY A 784 -22.62 -45.27 -3.45
C GLY A 784 -21.66 -45.57 -2.28
N ASN A 785 -20.68 -44.70 -2.00
CA ASN A 785 -19.70 -44.95 -0.94
C ASN A 785 -20.01 -44.10 0.31
N SER A 786 -20.79 -44.68 1.23
CA SER A 786 -21.36 -43.97 2.41
C SER A 786 -20.31 -43.26 3.29
N ARG A 787 -19.08 -43.78 3.36
CA ARG A 787 -17.96 -43.16 4.10
C ARG A 787 -17.26 -42.02 3.34
N ARG A 788 -17.20 -42.07 2.00
CA ARG A 788 -16.60 -40.99 1.18
C ARG A 788 -17.55 -39.81 0.92
N ASN A 789 -18.85 -39.99 1.15
CA ASN A 789 -19.83 -38.90 1.08
C ASN A 789 -19.95 -38.08 2.38
N ALA A 790 -19.18 -38.41 3.42
CA ALA A 790 -19.05 -37.57 4.61
C ALA A 790 -18.01 -36.44 4.47
N TYR A 791 -17.11 -36.53 3.48
CA TYR A 791 -16.03 -35.58 3.24
C TYR A 791 -16.28 -34.77 1.96
N GLY A 792 -17.28 -33.90 2.00
CA GLY A 792 -17.13 -32.60 1.34
C GLY A 792 -16.40 -31.70 2.33
N SER A 793 -15.22 -31.20 1.98
CA SER A 793 -14.35 -30.42 2.87
C SER A 793 -15.08 -29.20 3.47
N PRO A 794 -15.18 -29.06 4.80
CA PRO A 794 -15.72 -27.84 5.40
C PRO A 794 -14.76 -27.21 6.42
N SER A 795 -14.53 -25.92 6.22
CA SER A 795 -14.12 -25.03 7.30
C SER A 795 -15.25 -24.89 8.34
N SER A 796 -14.85 -24.95 9.62
CA SER A 796 -15.56 -24.42 10.81
C SER A 796 -16.68 -25.25 11.49
N PRO A 797 -16.95 -25.00 12.80
CA PRO A 797 -17.14 -26.08 13.77
C PRO A 797 -18.49 -26.08 14.53
N LEU A 798 -18.77 -27.15 15.28
CA LEU A 798 -19.53 -27.11 16.55
C LEU A 798 -19.20 -28.31 17.46
N LEU A 799 -19.49 -28.18 18.76
CA LEU A 799 -19.02 -29.08 19.83
C LEU A 799 -19.85 -30.37 20.02
N SER A 800 -19.14 -31.47 20.31
CA SER A 800 -19.47 -32.61 21.21
C SER A 800 -20.88 -33.23 21.31
N ALA A 801 -20.88 -34.58 21.28
CA ALA A 801 -21.82 -35.55 21.89
C ALA A 801 -22.76 -36.35 20.92
N PRO A 802 -23.42 -37.48 21.32
CA PRO A 802 -23.09 -38.83 20.80
C PRO A 802 -24.21 -39.50 19.95
N PRO A 803 -24.02 -40.74 19.43
CA PRO A 803 -24.77 -41.23 18.23
C PRO A 803 -25.91 -42.24 18.47
N GLN A 804 -26.92 -42.27 17.57
CA GLN A 804 -27.36 -43.46 16.78
C GLN A 804 -28.72 -43.29 16.04
N LYS A 805 -28.84 -43.91 14.84
CA LYS A 805 -30.06 -44.57 14.25
C LYS A 805 -31.23 -43.68 13.75
N LEU A 806 -32.05 -44.01 12.72
CA LEU A 806 -32.29 -45.19 11.84
C LEU A 806 -32.98 -44.75 10.49
N LEU A 807 -32.62 -45.35 9.33
CA LEU A 807 -33.43 -45.75 8.13
C LEU A 807 -34.30 -44.72 7.33
N ASP A 808 -34.69 -44.87 6.04
CA ASP A 808 -34.25 -45.70 4.87
C ASP A 808 -34.95 -45.28 3.55
N ARG A 809 -34.54 -45.91 2.42
CA ARG A 809 -35.05 -45.89 1.02
C ARG A 809 -34.49 -44.74 0.15
N ASP A 810 -34.08 -44.96 -1.10
CA ASP A 810 -34.51 -45.97 -2.09
C ASP A 810 -33.36 -46.88 -2.63
N GLY A 811 -33.71 -48.08 -3.11
CA GLY A 811 -32.75 -49.09 -3.60
C GLY A 811 -32.73 -49.27 -5.12
N PHE A 812 -31.54 -49.51 -5.68
CA PHE A 812 -31.31 -49.87 -7.08
C PHE A 812 -30.13 -50.85 -7.18
N CYS A 813 -30.17 -51.81 -8.11
CA CYS A 813 -29.09 -52.78 -8.34
C CYS A 813 -28.42 -52.52 -9.70
N ASP A 814 -27.09 -52.42 -9.68
CA ASP A 814 -26.27 -52.30 -10.88
C ASP A 814 -25.96 -53.69 -11.46
N GLN A 815 -26.23 -53.89 -12.75
CA GLN A 815 -26.05 -55.17 -13.44
C GLN A 815 -24.61 -55.42 -13.90
N ASP A 816 -23.79 -54.37 -14.08
CA ASP A 816 -22.44 -54.48 -14.64
C ASP A 816 -21.37 -54.75 -13.57
N THR A 817 -21.63 -54.35 -12.31
CA THR A 817 -20.70 -54.54 -11.19
C THR A 817 -21.03 -55.73 -10.29
N GLY A 818 -22.25 -56.29 -10.39
CA GLY A 818 -22.69 -57.43 -9.58
C GLY A 818 -22.83 -57.13 -8.08
N LEU A 819 -22.72 -55.86 -7.67
CA LEU A 819 -22.74 -55.43 -6.27
C LEU A 819 -24.15 -55.04 -5.84
N CYS A 820 -24.89 -56.00 -5.30
CA CYS A 820 -26.05 -55.73 -4.45
C CYS A 820 -25.57 -55.45 -3.01
N GLU A 821 -25.88 -54.29 -2.44
CA GLU A 821 -25.71 -54.09 -0.99
C GLU A 821 -26.75 -54.94 -0.23
N ALA A 822 -26.30 -55.63 0.82
CA ALA A 822 -27.09 -56.66 1.49
C ALA A 822 -27.78 -56.14 2.77
N LYS A 823 -29.08 -55.86 2.63
CA LYS A 823 -30.11 -55.63 3.67
C LYS A 823 -29.90 -54.44 4.62
#